data_AF-L7DZ40-F1
#
_entry.id   AF-L7DZ40-F1
#
_cell.length_a   1.000
_cell.length_b   1.000
_cell.length_c   1.000
_cell.angle_alpha   90.00
_cell.angle_beta   90.00
_cell.angle_gamma   90.00
#
_symmetry.space_group_name_H-M   'P 1'
#
loop_
_entity.id
_entity.type
_entity.pdbx_description
1 polymer ?
#
loop_
_entity_poly.entity_id
_entity_poly.type
_entity_poly.pdbx_seq_one_letter_code
_entity_poly.pdbx_strand_id
1 'polypeptide(L)'
;MTLSLLAIIPAVYDILFDFAQSDGFWANLVTAFGASYDVVKATELQQQWKSRNFSQIPPIEVLSDEVLGTAKGAYAVSTNKIYLSESFLNTASSAAIVNVILEEIGHYVDAQINQTDSAGDEGAIFAELVQGNSLDVAILDALRAENDQTTIIVNGEIIQVEQADFTGTNGNDNITGTSGDDNISGLDGNDTLSGLGGQDRLEGGDGDDLLSGGAGNDGDYYDWQNDFGLYGGDGNDTLNGEAGNDELYGGNGNDILNGGSEDDYLNGGAGSDTIDGGSGNDRLYLDYSAQITPITITYTDTQVVTSGVGDTFKAIEGVNFLSGSGADILNFIATSLNSNIQGGGGNDFIALGSGNDSLYGQDGNDTLNSGGGQDRLEGGDGDDLLSGGAGNDGDYYDWQNDFGLYGGDGNDTLNGEAGNDELYGGNGNDILNGGSEDDYLDGGAGSDTIDGGSGNDRLYLDYSVQITPITITYTDTQVVTSGVGDTFKAIEGVNFLSGSGADILNFIATSLNSNIQGGGGNDFIALGSGNDSLYGQDGNDTLNSGGGQDRLEGGDGDDLLSGGAGNDGDYYDWQNDFGLYGGDGNDTLNGEAGNDELYGGNNNDTLQGTNNGIGEQDYLEGGTGNDRFILADTTKTFYDDGNSTLPGDNDYATIADFNTTDDIIQLRGSSSNYLLSVDGSNTKLYINKPGSEPDELIAVINNQTALSLTASYFSYVSSPTLPSITLAVSPASVTEDGTTNLVYTFTRSGVTTNPLTVNYTLGGTGTLNTDYTRTGTNNTVTFAAGSSTATVTVDPTADTTVESNETVILTLAAGTGYTIGTTTPVTGTINNDDTTVTSQLSINDITVVEGKDNNAILTVTVDNPNPQPITFNYTTAPINATANVDYTSKTGTITIAPNTATATISIPILNDNLNEPDEAFTVTLSNAVNATINPEGGIGEVIITDTWQSTLTRTLPNNVENLRLIGTNNINGTGNAGDNNITGNSGNNQINGANGADTLTGGNGADTFIFQFGQSTISTSDRIIDFAINSDKIDLLTQAGNATSAPSSFSRAANSTVTTLQNLINQVFTDANGAITGNQGLGVNSAALVQVTTSAIAGTYLVINDSTAGFQSSNDLLINITGFTGTLPALGNIPVGNFFV
;
A
#
# COMPACT_ATOMS: atom_id res chain seq x y z
N MET A 1 83.13 -13.38 -18.15
CA MET A 1 82.87 -14.83 -18.09
C MET A 1 83.20 -15.34 -16.69
N THR A 2 82.17 -15.73 -15.94
CA THR A 2 82.29 -16.31 -14.59
C THR A 2 82.82 -17.76 -14.66
N LEU A 3 83.26 -18.32 -13.52
CA LEU A 3 83.75 -19.72 -13.46
C LEU A 3 82.67 -20.76 -13.80
N SER A 4 81.39 -20.46 -13.52
CA SER A 4 80.24 -21.30 -13.85
C SER A 4 79.99 -21.36 -15.36
N LEU A 5 80.03 -20.20 -16.04
CA LEU A 5 79.78 -20.11 -17.48
C LEU A 5 80.88 -20.82 -18.30
N LEU A 6 82.15 -20.72 -17.88
CA LEU A 6 83.28 -21.33 -18.59
C LEU A 6 83.19 -22.87 -18.68
N ALA A 7 82.50 -23.52 -17.74
CA ALA A 7 82.29 -24.96 -17.73
C ALA A 7 81.07 -25.43 -18.55
N ILE A 8 80.13 -24.52 -18.85
CA ILE A 8 78.83 -24.83 -19.47
C ILE A 8 78.84 -24.61 -20.98
N ILE A 9 79.54 -23.58 -21.48
CA ILE A 9 79.60 -23.24 -22.92
C ILE A 9 79.99 -24.43 -23.84
N PRO A 10 80.94 -25.32 -23.47
CA PRO A 10 81.23 -26.48 -24.31
C PRO A 10 80.02 -27.41 -24.53
N ALA A 11 79.13 -27.54 -23.53
CA ALA A 11 77.93 -28.38 -23.64
C ALA A 11 76.90 -27.78 -24.61
N VAL A 12 76.69 -26.46 -24.57
CA VAL A 12 75.85 -25.73 -25.54
C VAL A 12 76.35 -25.96 -26.96
N TYR A 13 77.68 -25.86 -27.17
CA TYR A 13 78.30 -26.07 -28.48
C TYR A 13 78.20 -27.52 -28.98
N ASP A 14 78.26 -28.50 -28.08
CA ASP A 14 78.06 -29.91 -28.44
C ASP A 14 76.61 -30.15 -28.89
N ILE A 15 75.62 -29.56 -28.22
CA ILE A 15 74.20 -29.63 -28.60
C ILE A 15 73.98 -29.03 -30.00
N LEU A 16 74.50 -27.83 -30.26
CA LEU A 16 74.40 -27.18 -31.59
C LEU A 16 75.14 -27.96 -32.69
N PHE A 17 76.30 -28.56 -32.36
CA PHE A 17 77.05 -29.43 -33.28
C PHE A 17 76.26 -30.68 -33.66
N ASP A 18 75.61 -31.32 -32.69
CA ASP A 18 74.81 -32.54 -32.90
C ASP A 18 73.53 -32.21 -33.66
N PHE A 19 72.84 -31.13 -33.29
CA PHE A 19 71.67 -30.63 -34.02
C PHE A 19 71.99 -30.33 -35.49
N ALA A 20 73.10 -29.64 -35.77
CA ALA A 20 73.51 -29.32 -37.13
C ALA A 20 73.70 -30.57 -38.00
N GLN A 21 74.11 -31.70 -37.40
CA GLN A 21 74.30 -32.99 -38.09
C GLN A 21 73.02 -33.83 -38.19
N SER A 22 71.97 -33.47 -37.47
CA SER A 22 70.73 -34.25 -37.42
C SER A 22 69.98 -34.26 -38.76
N ASP A 23 69.30 -35.37 -39.06
CA ASP A 23 68.41 -35.48 -40.22
C ASP A 23 67.16 -34.57 -40.06
N GLY A 24 66.85 -34.17 -38.82
CA GLY A 24 65.74 -33.30 -38.46
C GLY A 24 66.02 -31.80 -38.56
N PHE A 25 67.27 -31.39 -38.83
CA PHE A 25 67.69 -29.97 -38.81
C PHE A 25 66.72 -29.04 -39.55
N TRP A 26 66.41 -29.35 -40.80
CA TRP A 26 65.53 -28.50 -41.61
C TRP A 26 64.08 -28.51 -41.16
N ALA A 27 63.59 -29.66 -40.68
CA ALA A 27 62.22 -29.77 -40.20
C ALA A 27 62.03 -28.99 -38.89
N ASN A 28 62.99 -29.08 -37.97
CA ASN A 28 62.97 -28.36 -36.71
C ASN A 28 63.11 -26.84 -36.92
N LEU A 29 63.93 -26.38 -37.88
CA LEU A 29 63.98 -24.96 -38.26
C LEU A 29 62.63 -24.47 -38.80
N VAL A 30 61.90 -25.30 -39.55
CA VAL A 30 60.55 -24.94 -40.03
C VAL A 30 59.53 -24.90 -38.90
N THR A 31 59.65 -25.80 -37.91
CA THR A 31 58.79 -25.80 -36.73
C THR A 31 59.04 -24.59 -35.83
N ALA A 32 60.30 -24.22 -35.62
CA ALA A 32 60.71 -23.05 -34.83
C ALA A 32 60.43 -21.74 -35.55
N PHE A 33 61.02 -21.51 -36.73
CA PHE A 33 61.06 -20.20 -37.39
C PHE A 33 60.13 -20.07 -38.61
N GLY A 34 59.21 -21.03 -38.78
CA GLY A 34 58.32 -21.07 -39.93
C GLY A 34 58.98 -21.47 -41.26
N ALA A 35 58.20 -21.49 -42.35
CA ALA A 35 58.66 -22.01 -43.64
C ALA A 35 59.38 -20.98 -44.55
N SER A 36 59.49 -19.71 -44.12
CA SER A 36 59.89 -18.58 -44.98
C SER A 36 61.18 -17.86 -44.53
N TYR A 37 62.23 -18.61 -44.19
CA TYR A 37 63.55 -18.06 -43.83
C TYR A 37 64.60 -18.12 -44.95
N ASP A 38 65.70 -17.38 -44.81
CA ASP A 38 66.87 -17.36 -45.70
C ASP A 38 67.68 -18.67 -45.57
N VAL A 39 67.32 -19.63 -46.42
CA VAL A 39 67.96 -20.95 -46.48
C VAL A 39 69.47 -20.87 -46.77
N VAL A 40 69.96 -19.80 -47.42
CA VAL A 40 71.40 -19.63 -47.70
C VAL A 40 72.14 -19.36 -46.39
N LYS A 41 71.67 -18.40 -45.59
CA LYS A 41 72.25 -18.12 -44.27
C LYS A 41 72.09 -19.28 -43.30
N ALA A 42 70.93 -19.94 -43.28
CA ALA A 42 70.73 -21.15 -42.48
C ALA A 42 71.70 -22.29 -42.86
N THR A 43 72.00 -22.45 -44.16
CA THR A 43 73.02 -23.41 -44.65
C THR A 43 74.42 -23.01 -44.18
N GLU A 44 74.75 -21.72 -44.20
CA GLU A 44 76.04 -21.22 -43.71
C GLU A 44 76.23 -21.47 -42.20
N LEU A 45 75.21 -21.17 -41.38
CA LEU A 45 75.20 -21.49 -39.95
C LEU A 45 75.35 -23.00 -39.71
N GLN A 46 74.61 -23.82 -40.44
CA GLN A 46 74.71 -25.29 -40.34
C GLN A 46 76.12 -25.80 -40.66
N GLN A 47 76.76 -25.30 -41.72
CA GLN A 47 78.12 -25.69 -42.10
C GLN A 47 79.16 -25.24 -41.06
N GLN A 48 79.00 -24.04 -40.51
CA GLN A 48 79.86 -23.53 -39.45
C GLN A 48 79.76 -24.40 -38.20
N TRP A 49 78.54 -24.70 -37.73
CA TRP A 49 78.32 -25.58 -36.58
C TRP A 49 78.84 -27.00 -36.82
N LYS A 50 78.61 -27.60 -38.01
CA LYS A 50 79.19 -28.90 -38.42
C LYS A 50 80.72 -28.93 -38.36
N SER A 51 81.37 -27.79 -38.59
CA SER A 51 82.83 -27.66 -38.49
C SER A 51 83.34 -27.31 -37.09
N ARG A 52 82.45 -27.26 -36.09
CA ARG A 52 82.67 -26.76 -34.72
C ARG A 52 83.22 -25.32 -34.69
N ASN A 53 82.82 -24.52 -35.68
CA ASN A 53 83.06 -23.09 -35.68
C ASN A 53 81.85 -22.38 -35.09
N PHE A 54 82.02 -21.81 -33.90
CA PHE A 54 81.01 -21.09 -33.12
C PHE A 54 81.38 -19.62 -32.91
N SER A 55 82.36 -19.11 -33.66
CA SER A 55 82.83 -17.71 -33.53
C SER A 55 81.79 -16.66 -33.91
N GLN A 56 80.73 -17.07 -34.58
CA GLN A 56 79.56 -16.28 -34.93
C GLN A 56 78.54 -16.17 -33.79
N ILE A 57 78.59 -17.04 -32.77
CA ILE A 57 77.66 -16.96 -31.63
C ILE A 57 77.97 -15.67 -30.85
N PRO A 58 76.95 -14.87 -30.49
CA PRO A 58 77.11 -13.66 -29.73
C PRO A 58 77.91 -13.86 -28.42
N PRO A 59 78.78 -12.91 -28.03
CA PRO A 59 79.42 -12.94 -26.72
C PRO A 59 78.39 -12.80 -25.59
N ILE A 60 78.60 -13.57 -24.52
CA ILE A 60 77.73 -13.55 -23.33
C ILE A 60 78.30 -12.61 -22.24
N GLU A 61 77.44 -11.73 -21.74
CA GLU A 61 77.69 -10.79 -20.65
C GLU A 61 76.74 -11.09 -19.47
N VAL A 62 77.19 -10.84 -18.24
CA VAL A 62 76.38 -11.10 -17.03
C VAL A 62 76.07 -9.76 -16.39
N LEU A 63 74.79 -9.50 -16.11
CA LEU A 63 74.29 -8.27 -15.52
C LEU A 63 73.61 -8.55 -14.18
N SER A 64 73.54 -7.54 -13.31
CA SER A 64 72.79 -7.64 -12.06
C SER A 64 71.29 -7.64 -12.32
N ASP A 65 70.53 -8.20 -11.39
CA ASP A 65 69.05 -8.27 -11.50
C ASP A 65 68.41 -6.87 -11.48
N GLU A 66 69.07 -5.87 -10.91
CA GLU A 66 68.67 -4.45 -11.00
C GLU A 66 68.62 -3.93 -12.45
N VAL A 67 69.24 -4.63 -13.41
CA VAL A 67 69.29 -4.24 -14.83
C VAL A 67 68.44 -5.16 -15.71
N LEU A 68 68.31 -6.43 -15.35
CA LEU A 68 67.55 -7.43 -16.14
C LEU A 68 66.16 -7.73 -15.55
N GLY A 69 65.82 -7.18 -14.38
CA GLY A 69 64.63 -7.55 -13.62
C GLY A 69 64.65 -9.03 -13.26
N THR A 70 63.53 -9.71 -13.50
CA THR A 70 63.37 -11.16 -13.28
C THR A 70 63.86 -12.02 -14.46
N ALA A 71 64.29 -11.40 -15.57
CA ALA A 71 64.68 -12.11 -16.78
C ALA A 71 65.95 -12.96 -16.57
N LYS A 72 65.89 -14.23 -17.02
CA LYS A 72 66.99 -15.19 -16.87
C LYS A 72 68.07 -15.00 -17.93
N GLY A 73 67.68 -14.59 -19.14
CA GLY A 73 68.52 -14.32 -20.30
C GLY A 73 67.93 -13.24 -21.21
N ALA A 74 68.73 -12.72 -22.14
CA ALA A 74 68.27 -11.84 -23.20
C ALA A 74 69.23 -11.78 -24.39
N TYR A 75 68.73 -11.75 -25.63
CA TYR A 75 69.55 -11.53 -26.83
C TYR A 75 69.29 -10.15 -27.44
N ALA A 76 70.31 -9.30 -27.44
CA ALA A 76 70.24 -7.97 -28.04
C ALA A 76 70.73 -7.97 -29.49
N VAL A 77 69.81 -7.78 -30.43
CA VAL A 77 70.09 -7.70 -31.87
C VAL A 77 71.00 -6.51 -32.22
N SER A 78 70.81 -5.35 -31.57
CA SER A 78 71.55 -4.08 -31.84
C SER A 78 73.05 -4.18 -31.55
N THR A 79 73.41 -4.87 -30.47
CA THR A 79 74.80 -5.04 -30.00
C THR A 79 75.36 -6.42 -30.30
N ASN A 80 74.52 -7.34 -30.78
CA ASN A 80 74.83 -8.74 -31.03
C ASN A 80 75.49 -9.38 -29.79
N LYS A 81 74.78 -9.34 -28.66
CA LYS A 81 75.21 -9.87 -27.36
C LYS A 81 74.10 -10.68 -26.70
N ILE A 82 74.49 -11.68 -25.92
CA ILE A 82 73.58 -12.39 -25.01
C ILE A 82 73.86 -11.88 -23.59
N TYR A 83 72.82 -11.53 -22.84
CA TYR A 83 72.90 -11.16 -21.44
C TYR A 83 72.32 -12.28 -20.58
N LEU A 84 72.87 -12.49 -19.38
CA LEU A 84 72.34 -13.44 -18.39
C LEU A 84 72.27 -12.75 -17.03
N SER A 85 71.23 -13.06 -16.25
CA SER A 85 71.11 -12.60 -14.86
C SER A 85 72.19 -13.20 -13.97
N GLU A 86 72.76 -12.36 -13.10
CA GLU A 86 73.73 -12.78 -12.10
C GLU A 86 73.11 -13.72 -11.06
N SER A 87 71.88 -13.49 -10.58
CA SER A 87 71.23 -14.41 -9.63
C SER A 87 70.83 -15.73 -10.29
N PHE A 88 70.32 -15.69 -11.52
CA PHE A 88 70.00 -16.90 -12.27
C PHE A 88 71.25 -17.78 -12.42
N LEU A 89 72.37 -17.20 -12.82
CA LEU A 89 73.64 -17.93 -12.97
C LEU A 89 74.18 -18.52 -11.67
N ASN A 90 73.82 -17.93 -10.52
CA ASN A 90 74.26 -18.37 -9.20
C ASN A 90 73.34 -19.44 -8.58
N THR A 91 72.08 -19.52 -9.02
CA THR A 91 71.05 -20.38 -8.39
C THR A 91 70.59 -21.52 -9.30
N ALA A 92 70.66 -21.35 -10.61
CA ALA A 92 70.13 -22.30 -11.58
C ALA A 92 70.99 -23.56 -11.76
N SER A 93 70.34 -24.65 -12.15
CA SER A 93 71.04 -25.88 -12.53
C SER A 93 71.80 -25.69 -13.84
N SER A 94 72.87 -26.46 -14.07
CA SER A 94 73.61 -26.39 -15.34
C SER A 94 72.73 -26.71 -16.57
N ALA A 95 71.69 -27.52 -16.41
CA ALA A 95 70.73 -27.81 -17.47
C ALA A 95 69.85 -26.59 -17.79
N ALA A 96 69.35 -25.90 -16.76
CA ALA A 96 68.58 -24.67 -16.94
C ALA A 96 69.41 -23.55 -17.59
N ILE A 97 70.68 -23.39 -17.20
CA ILE A 97 71.58 -22.41 -17.83
C ILE A 97 71.86 -22.77 -19.30
N VAL A 98 72.00 -24.06 -19.63
CA VAL A 98 72.15 -24.50 -21.03
C VAL A 98 70.90 -24.19 -21.84
N ASN A 99 69.72 -24.42 -21.27
CA ASN A 99 68.43 -24.17 -21.94
C ASN A 99 68.29 -22.70 -22.33
N VAL A 100 68.44 -21.79 -21.35
CA VAL A 100 68.35 -20.34 -21.57
C VAL A 100 69.39 -19.89 -22.60
N ILE A 101 70.65 -20.36 -22.53
CA ILE A 101 71.63 -19.98 -23.55
C ILE A 101 71.25 -20.49 -24.96
N LEU A 102 70.64 -21.66 -25.09
CA LEU A 102 70.21 -22.20 -26.38
C LEU A 102 69.01 -21.44 -26.95
N GLU A 103 68.12 -21.00 -26.09
CA GLU A 103 66.98 -20.12 -26.37
C GLU A 103 67.45 -18.76 -26.90
N GLU A 104 68.38 -18.11 -26.20
CA GLU A 104 69.00 -16.87 -26.68
C GLU A 104 69.77 -17.03 -28.00
N ILE A 105 70.34 -18.20 -28.22
CA ILE A 105 70.95 -18.54 -29.51
C ILE A 105 69.87 -18.74 -30.58
N GLY A 106 68.69 -19.24 -30.21
CA GLY A 106 67.50 -19.32 -31.06
C GLY A 106 67.09 -17.96 -31.58
N HIS A 107 66.94 -16.95 -30.72
CA HIS A 107 66.66 -15.58 -31.15
C HIS A 107 67.78 -14.99 -32.02
N TYR A 108 69.06 -15.27 -31.72
CA TYR A 108 70.17 -14.91 -32.61
C TYR A 108 70.03 -15.56 -33.99
N VAL A 109 69.69 -16.85 -34.04
CA VAL A 109 69.54 -17.60 -35.29
C VAL A 109 68.40 -17.02 -36.11
N ASP A 110 67.25 -16.77 -35.48
CA ASP A 110 66.10 -16.15 -36.14
C ASP A 110 66.49 -14.79 -36.73
N ALA A 111 67.08 -13.89 -35.94
CA ALA A 111 67.54 -12.58 -36.41
C ALA A 111 68.56 -12.64 -37.57
N GLN A 112 69.27 -13.76 -37.73
CA GLN A 112 70.15 -13.95 -38.90
C GLN A 112 69.38 -14.43 -40.13
N ILE A 113 68.52 -15.42 -40.00
CA ILE A 113 67.93 -16.15 -41.13
C ILE A 113 66.56 -15.61 -41.53
N ASN A 114 65.82 -15.01 -40.61
CA ASN A 114 64.49 -14.48 -40.82
C ASN A 114 64.55 -12.96 -41.00
N GLN A 115 63.87 -12.44 -42.03
CA GLN A 115 63.80 -10.99 -42.30
C GLN A 115 62.41 -10.42 -41.96
N THR A 116 61.47 -11.29 -41.62
CA THR A 116 60.11 -10.96 -41.21
C THR A 116 59.78 -11.94 -40.10
N ASP A 117 59.75 -11.41 -38.89
CA ASP A 117 59.58 -12.17 -37.66
C ASP A 117 58.32 -13.05 -37.74
N SER A 118 58.42 -14.28 -37.23
CA SER A 118 57.24 -15.15 -37.10
C SER A 118 56.53 -14.82 -35.77
N ALA A 119 55.39 -15.45 -35.51
CA ALA A 119 54.64 -15.17 -34.28
C ALA A 119 54.85 -16.32 -33.28
N GLY A 120 55.26 -15.98 -32.05
CA GLY A 120 55.51 -16.87 -30.92
C GLY A 120 56.97 -16.81 -30.45
N ASP A 121 57.34 -17.49 -29.37
CA ASP A 121 58.73 -17.52 -28.91
C ASP A 121 59.55 -18.56 -29.71
N GLU A 122 60.16 -18.13 -30.81
CA GLU A 122 61.02 -19.01 -31.61
C GLU A 122 62.33 -19.39 -30.92
N GLY A 123 62.73 -18.68 -29.86
CA GLY A 123 63.87 -18.98 -29.01
C GLY A 123 63.64 -20.23 -28.19
N ALA A 124 62.58 -20.26 -27.37
CA ALA A 124 62.22 -21.41 -26.54
C ALA A 124 61.93 -22.65 -27.39
N ILE A 125 61.18 -22.49 -28.48
CA ILE A 125 60.89 -23.59 -29.42
C ILE A 125 62.20 -24.13 -30.02
N PHE A 126 63.14 -23.24 -30.38
CA PHE A 126 64.45 -23.67 -30.87
C PHE A 126 65.25 -24.42 -29.80
N ALA A 127 65.26 -23.94 -28.55
CA ALA A 127 65.97 -24.57 -27.43
C ALA A 127 65.47 -26.00 -27.14
N GLU A 128 64.17 -26.24 -27.21
CA GLU A 128 63.58 -27.56 -27.05
C GLU A 128 63.94 -28.49 -28.22
N LEU A 129 63.80 -27.99 -29.45
CA LEU A 129 64.03 -28.77 -30.67
C LEU A 129 65.51 -29.08 -30.93
N VAL A 130 66.43 -28.18 -30.57
CA VAL A 130 67.88 -28.36 -30.72
C VAL A 130 68.42 -29.42 -29.74
N GLN A 131 67.76 -29.56 -28.58
CA GLN A 131 68.06 -30.62 -27.60
C GLN A 131 67.43 -31.97 -27.98
N GLY A 132 66.57 -32.00 -29.00
CA GLY A 132 65.95 -33.21 -29.53
C GLY A 132 64.63 -33.60 -28.86
N ASN A 133 64.02 -32.68 -28.12
CA ASN A 133 62.70 -32.89 -27.52
C ASN A 133 61.61 -32.85 -28.61
N SER A 134 60.54 -33.62 -28.41
CA SER A 134 59.39 -33.66 -29.32
C SER A 134 58.27 -32.81 -28.75
N LEU A 135 57.88 -31.76 -29.45
CA LEU A 135 56.78 -30.89 -29.08
C LEU A 135 55.48 -31.43 -29.69
N ASP A 136 54.49 -31.75 -28.86
CA ASP A 136 53.14 -32.00 -29.35
C ASP A 136 52.41 -30.69 -29.64
N VAL A 137 51.19 -30.76 -30.18
CA VAL A 137 50.43 -29.56 -30.56
C VAL A 137 50.13 -28.67 -29.36
N ALA A 138 49.84 -29.24 -28.18
CA ALA A 138 49.50 -28.46 -27.00
C ALA A 138 50.73 -27.74 -26.42
N ILE A 139 51.88 -28.41 -26.37
CA ILE A 139 53.14 -27.79 -25.91
C ILE A 139 53.62 -26.74 -26.92
N LEU A 140 53.52 -27.03 -28.22
CA LEU A 140 53.91 -26.09 -29.26
C LEU A 140 53.00 -24.85 -29.29
N ASP A 141 51.71 -25.00 -29.05
CA ASP A 141 50.77 -23.87 -28.98
C ASP A 141 50.99 -23.06 -27.69
N ALA A 142 51.35 -23.69 -26.57
CA ALA A 142 51.72 -23.00 -25.33
C ALA A 142 53.00 -22.16 -25.48
N LEU A 143 54.08 -22.74 -26.01
CA LEU A 143 55.34 -22.02 -26.27
C LEU A 143 55.18 -20.91 -27.32
N ARG A 144 54.20 -21.02 -28.24
CA ARG A 144 53.88 -19.95 -29.19
C ARG A 144 53.05 -18.82 -28.59
N ALA A 145 52.37 -19.08 -27.48
CA ALA A 145 51.59 -18.06 -26.77
C ALA A 145 52.46 -17.22 -25.83
N GLU A 146 53.58 -17.78 -25.35
CA GLU A 146 54.61 -17.16 -24.50
C GLU A 146 55.46 -16.11 -25.26
N ASN A 147 54.85 -15.26 -26.10
CA ASN A 147 55.57 -14.38 -27.02
C ASN A 147 56.29 -13.20 -26.31
N ASP A 148 57.60 -13.06 -26.51
CA ASP A 148 58.50 -12.06 -25.88
C ASP A 148 58.29 -10.62 -26.36
N GLN A 149 57.55 -9.79 -25.61
CA GLN A 149 57.40 -8.36 -25.94
C GLN A 149 57.84 -7.37 -24.86
N THR A 150 58.42 -7.82 -23.74
CA THR A 150 58.90 -6.92 -22.70
C THR A 150 60.22 -6.28 -23.12
N THR A 151 60.28 -4.94 -23.15
CA THR A 151 61.54 -4.24 -23.43
C THR A 151 62.14 -3.60 -22.20
N ILE A 152 63.39 -3.96 -21.86
CA ILE A 152 64.19 -3.27 -20.85
C ILE A 152 65.23 -2.35 -21.50
N ILE A 153 65.63 -1.28 -20.81
CA ILE A 153 66.65 -0.35 -21.30
C ILE A 153 68.00 -0.65 -20.64
N VAL A 154 68.94 -1.19 -21.40
CA VAL A 154 70.30 -1.44 -20.94
C VAL A 154 71.26 -0.48 -21.64
N ASN A 155 71.88 0.43 -20.89
CA ASN A 155 72.80 1.45 -21.40
C ASN A 155 72.20 2.36 -22.50
N GLY A 156 70.88 2.60 -22.47
CA GLY A 156 70.17 3.44 -23.44
C GLY A 156 69.75 2.72 -24.73
N GLU A 157 69.85 1.40 -24.78
CA GLU A 157 69.33 0.57 -25.86
C GLU A 157 68.17 -0.31 -25.38
N ILE A 158 67.19 -0.51 -26.24
CA ILE A 158 65.98 -1.31 -26.01
C ILE A 158 66.32 -2.78 -26.26
N ILE A 159 66.10 -3.64 -25.27
CA ILE A 159 66.35 -5.10 -25.33
C ILE A 159 65.06 -5.82 -24.98
N GLN A 160 64.64 -6.77 -25.81
CA GLN A 160 63.51 -7.68 -25.55
C GLN A 160 63.93 -8.74 -24.52
N VAL A 161 63.11 -9.02 -23.49
CA VAL A 161 63.37 -10.00 -22.42
C VAL A 161 62.13 -10.80 -22.02
N GLU A 162 62.36 -12.01 -21.52
CA GLU A 162 61.35 -12.94 -20.98
C GLU A 162 61.03 -12.58 -19.50
N GLN A 163 59.81 -12.10 -19.20
CA GLN A 163 59.31 -11.95 -17.82
C GLN A 163 57.84 -12.40 -17.71
N ALA A 164 57.51 -13.06 -16.60
CA ALA A 164 56.14 -13.54 -16.26
C ALA A 164 55.48 -12.76 -15.10
N ASP A 165 56.27 -12.01 -14.32
CA ASP A 165 55.81 -11.06 -13.31
C ASP A 165 56.58 -9.75 -13.55
N PHE A 166 55.86 -8.64 -13.68
CA PHE A 166 56.43 -7.34 -14.06
C PHE A 166 56.65 -6.47 -12.82
N THR A 167 57.82 -6.57 -12.21
CA THR A 167 58.18 -5.70 -11.07
C THR A 167 59.09 -4.57 -11.52
N GLY A 168 58.70 -3.33 -11.22
CA GLY A 168 59.45 -2.11 -11.41
C GLY A 168 60.61 -1.95 -10.43
N THR A 169 61.06 -0.72 -10.31
CA THR A 169 62.14 -0.24 -9.45
C THR A 169 61.60 0.82 -8.50
N ASN A 170 62.40 1.27 -7.53
CA ASN A 170 61.99 2.37 -6.65
C ASN A 170 62.09 3.77 -7.30
N GLY A 171 61.86 3.88 -8.62
CA GLY A 171 61.71 5.17 -9.27
C GLY A 171 60.90 5.04 -10.55
N ASN A 172 60.39 6.17 -11.05
CA ASN A 172 59.38 6.24 -12.11
C ASN A 172 59.59 5.28 -13.29
N ASP A 173 58.73 4.29 -13.37
CA ASP A 173 58.72 3.23 -14.37
C ASP A 173 57.57 3.38 -15.38
N ASN A 174 57.73 2.74 -16.53
CA ASN A 174 56.69 2.65 -17.55
C ASN A 174 56.65 1.20 -18.04
N ILE A 175 55.65 0.47 -17.57
CA ILE A 175 55.52 -0.97 -17.72
C ILE A 175 54.23 -1.26 -18.48
N THR A 176 54.33 -2.10 -19.50
CA THR A 176 53.18 -2.57 -20.28
C THR A 176 53.23 -4.09 -20.31
N GLY A 177 52.13 -4.72 -19.92
CA GLY A 177 51.88 -6.15 -19.92
C GLY A 177 51.65 -6.72 -21.32
N THR A 178 51.11 -7.93 -21.35
CA THR A 178 50.83 -8.74 -22.52
C THR A 178 49.34 -8.71 -22.86
N SER A 179 48.80 -9.72 -23.53
CA SER A 179 47.36 -9.82 -23.80
C SER A 179 46.74 -11.03 -23.08
N GLY A 180 47.40 -11.50 -22.03
CA GLY A 180 46.86 -12.47 -21.09
C GLY A 180 47.17 -12.01 -19.68
N ASP A 181 46.62 -12.73 -18.70
CA ASP A 181 46.65 -12.39 -17.28
C ASP A 181 48.06 -12.02 -16.76
N ASP A 182 48.27 -10.74 -16.44
CA ASP A 182 49.54 -10.19 -16.00
C ASP A 182 49.52 -9.80 -14.52
N ASN A 183 50.71 -9.76 -13.92
CA ASN A 183 50.91 -9.31 -12.55
C ASN A 183 52.02 -8.25 -12.51
N ILE A 184 51.63 -6.98 -12.30
CA ILE A 184 52.48 -5.80 -12.45
C ILE A 184 52.57 -5.04 -11.12
N SER A 185 53.77 -4.66 -10.70
CA SER A 185 54.02 -3.87 -9.49
C SER A 185 55.04 -2.76 -9.76
N GLY A 186 54.69 -1.50 -9.49
CA GLY A 186 55.53 -0.30 -9.67
C GLY A 186 56.60 -0.13 -8.60
N LEU A 187 56.21 -0.28 -7.32
CA LEU A 187 56.99 -0.03 -6.09
C LEU A 187 56.99 1.47 -5.70
N ASP A 188 58.16 2.10 -5.53
CA ASP A 188 58.19 3.54 -5.23
C ASP A 188 58.39 4.29 -6.54
N GLY A 189 57.76 5.44 -6.76
CA GLY A 189 57.92 6.19 -7.99
C GLY A 189 56.60 6.79 -8.44
N ASN A 190 56.64 7.60 -9.49
CA ASN A 190 55.42 7.92 -10.22
C ASN A 190 55.42 7.07 -11.48
N ASP A 191 54.73 5.96 -11.42
CA ASP A 191 54.79 4.87 -12.38
C ASP A 191 53.64 4.95 -13.38
N THR A 192 53.81 4.30 -14.53
CA THR A 192 52.77 4.13 -15.53
C THR A 192 52.68 2.67 -15.88
N LEU A 193 51.59 2.01 -15.48
CA LEU A 193 51.37 0.58 -15.60
C LEU A 193 50.18 0.31 -16.52
N SER A 194 50.30 -0.66 -17.43
CA SER A 194 49.21 -1.05 -18.34
C SER A 194 49.16 -2.57 -18.50
N GLY A 195 48.02 -3.21 -18.23
CA GLY A 195 47.82 -4.66 -18.41
C GLY A 195 47.52 -5.04 -19.86
N LEU A 196 46.76 -4.20 -20.57
CA LEU A 196 46.24 -4.36 -21.93
C LEU A 196 45.08 -5.34 -22.03
N GLY A 197 45.24 -6.62 -21.70
CA GLY A 197 44.09 -7.48 -21.59
C GLY A 197 44.44 -8.87 -21.13
N GLY A 198 43.44 -9.61 -20.67
CA GLY A 198 43.69 -10.63 -19.66
C GLY A 198 42.97 -10.24 -18.37
N GLN A 199 43.07 -11.06 -17.34
CA GLN A 199 42.68 -10.68 -15.99
C GLN A 199 43.94 -10.24 -15.25
N ASP A 200 44.15 -8.94 -15.20
CA ASP A 200 45.42 -8.35 -14.79
C ASP A 200 45.37 -7.89 -13.33
N ARG A 201 46.53 -7.92 -12.68
CA ARG A 201 46.74 -7.37 -11.33
C ARG A 201 47.81 -6.29 -11.38
N LEU A 202 47.46 -5.05 -11.08
CA LEU A 202 48.35 -3.90 -11.12
C LEU A 202 48.45 -3.23 -9.74
N GLU A 203 49.67 -3.00 -9.25
CA GLU A 203 49.96 -2.32 -7.99
C GLU A 203 50.93 -1.15 -8.24
N GLY A 204 50.51 0.09 -7.97
CA GLY A 204 51.35 1.29 -8.12
C GLY A 204 52.44 1.34 -7.04
N GLY A 205 52.02 1.54 -5.80
CA GLY A 205 52.87 1.59 -4.62
C GLY A 205 52.99 3.01 -4.05
N ASP A 206 54.19 3.51 -3.78
CA ASP A 206 54.40 4.87 -3.22
C ASP A 206 54.66 5.89 -4.35
N GLY A 207 53.80 6.87 -4.54
CA GLY A 207 53.95 8.01 -5.46
C GLY A 207 52.69 8.25 -6.29
N ASP A 208 52.68 9.25 -7.17
CA ASP A 208 51.47 9.51 -7.99
C ASP A 208 51.52 8.66 -9.27
N ASP A 209 50.74 7.58 -9.31
CA ASP A 209 50.78 6.53 -10.32
C ASP A 209 49.65 6.61 -11.37
N LEU A 210 49.88 6.01 -12.54
CA LEU A 210 48.88 5.86 -13.61
C LEU A 210 48.74 4.38 -13.97
N LEU A 211 47.61 3.77 -13.61
CA LEU A 211 47.29 2.36 -13.86
C LEU A 211 46.17 2.25 -14.92
N SER A 212 46.31 1.28 -15.81
CA SER A 212 45.33 0.94 -16.83
C SER A 212 45.21 -0.58 -16.94
N GLY A 213 44.06 -1.12 -16.57
CA GLY A 213 43.78 -2.56 -16.63
C GLY A 213 43.76 -3.05 -18.07
N GLY A 214 42.77 -2.57 -18.83
CA GLY A 214 42.63 -2.84 -20.25
C GLY A 214 41.39 -3.69 -20.51
N ALA A 215 41.52 -4.75 -21.30
CA ALA A 215 40.40 -5.61 -21.65
C ALA A 215 40.43 -6.94 -20.87
N GLY A 216 39.44 -7.15 -20.00
CA GLY A 216 39.26 -8.35 -19.20
C GLY A 216 38.83 -7.98 -17.79
N ASN A 217 38.61 -8.99 -16.94
CA ASN A 217 38.13 -8.72 -15.59
C ASN A 217 39.34 -8.58 -14.67
N ASP A 218 39.76 -7.34 -14.42
CA ASP A 218 40.96 -7.05 -13.67
C ASP A 218 40.63 -7.06 -12.17
N GLY A 219 40.43 -8.26 -11.62
CA GLY A 219 40.03 -8.55 -10.24
C GLY A 219 39.41 -9.94 -10.09
N ASP A 220 39.33 -10.47 -8.86
CA ASP A 220 38.60 -11.70 -8.54
C ASP A 220 37.49 -11.43 -7.54
N TYR A 221 36.28 -11.25 -8.06
CA TYR A 221 35.04 -10.99 -7.31
C TYR A 221 34.76 -12.01 -6.18
N TYR A 222 35.49 -13.13 -6.07
CA TYR A 222 35.25 -14.20 -5.10
C TYR A 222 36.40 -14.57 -4.13
N ASP A 223 37.58 -13.91 -4.13
CA ASP A 223 38.68 -14.26 -3.20
C ASP A 223 38.84 -13.27 -2.01
N TRP A 224 38.69 -13.79 -0.79
CA TRP A 224 38.79 -13.07 0.49
C TRP A 224 40.25 -12.77 0.92
N GLN A 225 41.21 -12.77 0.00
CA GLN A 225 42.65 -12.73 0.31
C GLN A 225 43.34 -11.37 0.06
N ASN A 226 42.59 -10.29 -0.18
CA ASN A 226 43.11 -8.97 -0.61
C ASN A 226 43.78 -9.01 -1.99
N ASP A 227 43.25 -9.82 -2.90
CA ASP A 227 43.69 -9.83 -4.29
C ASP A 227 42.96 -8.70 -5.03
N PHE A 228 43.50 -7.50 -4.94
CA PHE A 228 43.02 -6.34 -5.69
C PHE A 228 43.28 -6.52 -7.18
N GLY A 229 42.41 -5.96 -8.02
CA GLY A 229 42.65 -5.78 -9.44
C GLY A 229 43.69 -4.71 -9.72
N LEU A 230 43.26 -3.46 -9.59
CA LEU A 230 44.11 -2.26 -9.66
C LEU A 230 44.19 -1.62 -8.28
N TYR A 231 45.41 -1.46 -7.74
CA TYR A 231 45.68 -0.80 -6.46
C TYR A 231 46.69 0.33 -6.64
N GLY A 232 46.28 1.58 -6.34
CA GLY A 232 47.13 2.77 -6.45
C GLY A 232 48.24 2.78 -5.41
N GLY A 233 47.87 2.85 -4.13
CA GLY A 233 48.82 2.82 -3.02
C GLY A 233 48.87 4.15 -2.26
N ASP A 234 50.05 4.68 -1.99
CA ASP A 234 50.25 5.97 -1.33
C ASP A 234 50.55 7.06 -2.38
N GLY A 235 49.62 7.96 -2.67
CA GLY A 235 49.84 9.01 -3.67
C GLY A 235 48.54 9.59 -4.21
N ASN A 236 48.61 10.42 -5.26
CA ASN A 236 47.40 10.84 -5.98
C ASN A 236 47.35 10.08 -7.31
N ASP A 237 46.72 8.92 -7.27
CA ASP A 237 46.80 7.94 -8.33
C ASP A 237 45.69 8.12 -9.36
N THR A 238 45.89 7.56 -10.56
CA THR A 238 44.88 7.52 -11.62
C THR A 238 44.73 6.08 -12.11
N LEU A 239 43.59 5.47 -11.82
CA LEU A 239 43.26 4.08 -12.17
C LEU A 239 42.16 4.07 -13.24
N ASN A 240 42.36 3.30 -14.32
CA ASN A 240 41.35 3.07 -15.35
C ASN A 240 41.17 1.56 -15.56
N GLY A 241 39.97 1.02 -15.30
CA GLY A 241 39.64 -0.38 -15.60
C GLY A 241 39.58 -0.63 -17.10
N GLU A 242 38.87 0.27 -17.80
CA GLU A 242 38.54 0.18 -19.24
C GLU A 242 37.41 -0.78 -19.56
N ALA A 243 37.66 -2.05 -19.89
CA ALA A 243 36.61 -2.95 -20.34
C ALA A 243 36.66 -4.30 -19.63
N GLY A 244 35.62 -4.60 -18.85
CA GLY A 244 35.46 -5.81 -18.08
C GLY A 244 34.90 -5.47 -16.71
N ASN A 245 34.74 -6.49 -15.86
CA ASN A 245 34.32 -6.26 -14.48
C ASN A 245 35.56 -6.06 -13.61
N ASP A 246 35.90 -4.82 -13.30
CA ASP A 246 37.17 -4.46 -12.70
C ASP A 246 37.05 -4.10 -11.22
N GLU A 247 38.12 -4.35 -10.44
CA GLU A 247 38.20 -3.88 -9.06
C GLU A 247 39.29 -2.81 -8.89
N LEU A 248 38.88 -1.58 -8.55
CA LEU A 248 39.76 -0.42 -8.43
C LEU A 248 39.84 0.08 -6.98
N TYR A 249 41.06 0.20 -6.46
CA TYR A 249 41.35 0.67 -5.11
C TYR A 249 42.39 1.80 -5.16
N GLY A 250 42.01 3.02 -4.80
CA GLY A 250 42.88 4.20 -4.81
C GLY A 250 43.99 4.08 -3.76
N GLY A 251 43.61 4.03 -2.49
CA GLY A 251 44.54 3.86 -1.39
C GLY A 251 44.59 5.11 -0.51
N ASN A 252 45.77 5.69 -0.29
CA ASN A 252 45.94 6.92 0.45
C ASN A 252 46.27 8.07 -0.50
N GLY A 253 45.47 9.13 -0.48
CA GLY A 253 45.70 10.37 -1.21
C GLY A 253 44.47 10.74 -2.04
N ASN A 254 44.60 11.66 -2.99
CA ASN A 254 43.43 12.14 -3.76
C ASN A 254 43.43 11.49 -5.13
N ASP A 255 42.70 10.39 -5.25
CA ASP A 255 42.82 9.49 -6.39
C ASP A 255 41.75 9.76 -7.46
N ILE A 256 42.00 9.28 -8.69
CA ILE A 256 41.06 9.31 -9.81
C ILE A 256 40.81 7.87 -10.25
N LEU A 257 39.59 7.37 -10.06
CA LEU A 257 39.17 6.04 -10.45
C LEU A 257 38.11 6.13 -11.56
N ASN A 258 38.30 5.36 -12.62
CA ASN A 258 37.36 5.23 -13.73
C ASN A 258 37.17 3.75 -14.07
N GLY A 259 36.01 3.18 -13.73
CA GLY A 259 35.71 1.76 -13.95
C GLY A 259 35.72 1.45 -15.44
N GLY A 260 34.81 2.07 -16.19
CA GLY A 260 34.81 2.04 -17.64
C GLY A 260 33.55 1.40 -18.17
N SER A 261 33.63 0.17 -18.66
CA SER A 261 32.48 -0.56 -19.17
C SER A 261 32.36 -1.95 -18.57
N GLU A 262 31.12 -2.36 -18.34
CA GLU A 262 30.71 -3.53 -17.57
C GLU A 262 30.63 -3.22 -16.07
N ASP A 263 30.55 -4.23 -15.19
CA ASP A 263 30.12 -4.03 -13.80
C ASP A 263 31.34 -3.93 -12.87
N ASP A 264 31.64 -2.73 -12.37
CA ASP A 264 32.88 -2.43 -11.65
C ASP A 264 32.70 -2.29 -10.13
N TYR A 265 33.76 -2.55 -9.36
CA TYR A 265 33.85 -2.27 -7.92
C TYR A 265 34.91 -1.20 -7.66
N LEU A 266 34.51 -0.10 -7.01
CA LEU A 266 35.38 1.06 -6.81
C LEU A 266 35.51 1.43 -5.33
N ASN A 267 36.73 1.68 -4.88
CA ASN A 267 37.05 2.15 -3.54
C ASN A 267 38.17 3.21 -3.59
N GLY A 268 37.82 4.48 -3.39
CA GLY A 268 38.81 5.56 -3.38
C GLY A 268 39.82 5.45 -2.23
N GLY A 269 39.38 4.94 -1.08
CA GLY A 269 40.20 4.87 0.12
C GLY A 269 40.20 6.18 0.90
N ALA A 270 41.38 6.66 1.29
CA ALA A 270 41.54 7.80 2.18
C ALA A 270 42.01 9.04 1.41
N GLY A 271 41.14 10.03 1.26
CA GLY A 271 41.52 11.36 0.78
C GLY A 271 40.34 12.12 0.22
N SER A 272 40.52 12.75 -0.93
CA SER A 272 39.46 13.46 -1.66
C SER A 272 39.48 13.02 -3.11
N ASP A 273 38.75 11.94 -3.38
CA ASP A 273 38.86 11.14 -4.58
C ASP A 273 37.87 11.59 -5.67
N THR A 274 38.12 11.17 -6.91
CA THR A 274 37.24 11.39 -8.06
C THR A 274 36.94 10.04 -8.71
N ILE A 275 35.70 9.60 -8.59
CA ILE A 275 35.27 8.24 -8.95
C ILE A 275 34.21 8.31 -10.05
N ASP A 276 34.34 7.47 -11.07
CA ASP A 276 33.43 7.36 -12.20
C ASP A 276 33.22 5.87 -12.48
N GLY A 277 32.05 5.30 -12.17
CA GLY A 277 31.79 3.89 -12.46
C GLY A 277 31.80 3.64 -13.97
N GLY A 278 31.16 4.53 -14.72
CA GLY A 278 31.19 4.50 -16.18
C GLY A 278 29.90 3.95 -16.74
N SER A 279 29.94 2.79 -17.40
CA SER A 279 28.76 2.16 -17.98
C SER A 279 28.64 0.71 -17.53
N GLY A 280 27.57 0.39 -16.82
CA GLY A 280 27.33 -0.95 -16.32
C GLY A 280 26.53 -0.83 -15.02
N ASN A 281 26.70 -1.81 -14.14
CA ASN A 281 26.14 -1.82 -12.79
C ASN A 281 27.29 -1.71 -11.78
N ASP A 282 27.63 -0.47 -11.42
CA ASP A 282 28.85 -0.20 -10.67
C ASP A 282 28.57 -0.09 -9.16
N ARG A 283 29.47 -0.66 -8.35
CA ARG A 283 29.40 -0.63 -6.88
C ARG A 283 30.50 0.23 -6.28
N LEU A 284 30.11 1.16 -5.40
CA LEU A 284 31.03 2.01 -4.66
C LEU A 284 31.13 1.57 -3.20
N TYR A 285 32.35 1.50 -2.66
CA TYR A 285 32.62 1.35 -1.24
C TYR A 285 33.15 2.66 -0.64
N LEU A 286 32.56 3.09 0.48
CA LEU A 286 33.00 4.24 1.26
C LEU A 286 33.04 3.88 2.76
N ASP A 287 34.18 4.09 3.41
CA ASP A 287 34.33 3.93 4.86
C ASP A 287 34.65 5.27 5.52
N TYR A 288 33.62 5.88 6.09
CA TYR A 288 33.70 7.11 6.88
C TYR A 288 33.42 6.84 8.36
N SER A 289 33.56 5.60 8.83
CA SER A 289 33.28 5.20 10.23
C SER A 289 34.08 5.99 11.27
N ALA A 290 35.22 6.54 10.90
CA ALA A 290 36.06 7.37 11.77
C ALA A 290 35.56 8.83 11.91
N GLN A 291 34.56 9.25 11.13
CA GLN A 291 34.04 10.62 11.17
C GLN A 291 33.17 10.85 12.42
N ILE A 292 33.23 12.07 12.96
CA ILE A 292 32.48 12.46 14.17
C ILE A 292 31.63 13.72 13.93
N THR A 293 31.57 14.18 12.69
CA THR A 293 30.81 15.37 12.27
C THR A 293 29.85 14.96 11.17
N PRO A 294 28.68 15.60 11.08
CA PRO A 294 27.69 15.33 10.03
C PRO A 294 28.28 15.27 8.62
N ILE A 295 27.99 14.18 7.92
CA ILE A 295 28.22 13.95 6.51
C ILE A 295 26.91 14.24 5.76
N THR A 296 27.03 14.81 4.57
CA THR A 296 25.87 14.98 3.68
C THR A 296 26.25 14.52 2.29
N ILE A 297 25.47 13.58 1.77
CA ILE A 297 25.55 13.04 0.42
C ILE A 297 24.13 13.08 -0.17
N THR A 298 24.01 13.59 -1.39
CA THR A 298 22.72 13.67 -2.10
C THR A 298 22.93 13.29 -3.56
N TYR A 299 22.69 12.01 -3.84
CA TYR A 299 22.89 11.33 -5.11
C TYR A 299 21.52 10.90 -5.69
N THR A 300 20.95 11.79 -6.50
CA THR A 300 19.54 11.70 -6.96
C THR A 300 19.37 11.57 -8.48
N ASP A 301 20.42 11.79 -9.30
CA ASP A 301 20.30 11.82 -10.77
C ASP A 301 21.54 11.31 -11.54
N THR A 302 22.30 10.39 -10.94
CA THR A 302 23.57 9.79 -11.44
C THR A 302 24.65 10.80 -11.89
N GLN A 303 24.46 12.09 -11.60
CA GLN A 303 25.46 13.14 -11.85
C GLN A 303 26.54 13.15 -10.77
N VAL A 304 27.58 13.95 -11.02
CA VAL A 304 28.68 14.16 -10.05
C VAL A 304 28.14 14.71 -8.74
N VAL A 305 28.37 13.97 -7.67
CA VAL A 305 28.14 14.40 -6.28
C VAL A 305 29.48 14.61 -5.59
N THR A 306 29.50 15.46 -4.57
CA THR A 306 30.65 15.64 -3.68
C THR A 306 30.23 15.28 -2.26
N SER A 307 30.93 14.36 -1.61
CA SER A 307 30.71 14.00 -0.22
C SER A 307 31.15 15.14 0.72
N GLY A 308 30.61 15.16 1.93
CA GLY A 308 30.98 16.17 2.94
C GLY A 308 32.47 16.15 3.34
N VAL A 309 33.20 15.07 3.01
CA VAL A 309 34.62 14.88 3.32
C VAL A 309 35.56 15.13 2.13
N GLY A 310 35.03 15.29 0.92
CA GLY A 310 35.77 15.77 -0.25
C GLY A 310 35.72 14.89 -1.50
N ASP A 311 35.28 13.63 -1.38
CA ASP A 311 35.20 12.70 -2.49
C ASP A 311 34.13 13.10 -3.49
N THR A 312 34.34 12.79 -4.77
CA THR A 312 33.37 13.03 -5.85
C THR A 312 33.10 11.75 -6.61
N PHE A 313 31.83 11.46 -6.90
CA PHE A 313 31.46 10.25 -7.64
C PHE A 313 30.26 10.43 -8.56
N LYS A 314 30.17 9.61 -9.63
CA LYS A 314 29.04 9.54 -10.57
C LYS A 314 28.92 8.14 -11.19
N ALA A 315 27.79 7.86 -11.85
CA ALA A 315 27.52 6.59 -12.53
C ALA A 315 27.78 5.39 -11.60
N ILE A 316 27.12 5.40 -10.45
CA ILE A 316 27.12 4.36 -9.43
C ILE A 316 25.69 3.86 -9.26
N GLU A 317 25.51 2.54 -9.26
CA GLU A 317 24.21 1.87 -9.16
C GLU A 317 24.02 1.14 -7.81
N GLY A 318 25.09 0.86 -7.06
CA GLY A 318 25.02 0.27 -5.71
C GLY A 318 26.10 0.80 -4.76
N VAL A 319 25.81 0.86 -3.45
CA VAL A 319 26.72 1.45 -2.47
C VAL A 319 26.87 0.58 -1.23
N ASN A 320 28.11 0.39 -0.77
CA ASN A 320 28.44 -0.09 0.56
C ASN A 320 29.02 1.09 1.36
N PHE A 321 28.34 1.52 2.43
CA PHE A 321 28.70 2.72 3.16
C PHE A 321 28.76 2.48 4.66
N LEU A 322 29.87 2.87 5.30
CA LEU A 322 29.97 2.93 6.76
C LEU A 322 30.09 4.39 7.19
N SER A 323 29.08 4.89 7.88
CA SER A 323 29.07 6.24 8.43
C SER A 323 29.63 6.30 9.85
N GLY A 324 29.88 7.53 10.30
CA GLY A 324 30.52 7.84 11.57
C GLY A 324 29.53 8.02 12.72
N SER A 325 29.86 8.93 13.65
CA SER A 325 29.01 9.28 14.80
C SER A 325 28.32 10.65 14.67
N GLY A 326 28.24 11.17 13.43
CA GLY A 326 27.57 12.42 13.12
C GLY A 326 26.08 12.19 12.83
N ALA A 327 25.25 13.23 12.93
CA ALA A 327 23.88 13.16 12.40
C ALA A 327 23.93 13.37 10.88
N ASP A 328 23.93 12.28 10.14
CA ASP A 328 24.30 12.21 8.73
C ASP A 328 23.07 12.27 7.81
N ILE A 329 23.26 12.77 6.59
CA ILE A 329 22.22 12.79 5.54
C ILE A 329 22.78 12.03 4.34
N LEU A 330 22.31 10.81 4.14
CA LEU A 330 22.76 9.84 3.14
C LEU A 330 21.62 9.55 2.17
N ASN A 331 21.48 10.38 1.14
CA ASN A 331 20.45 10.19 0.11
C ASN A 331 21.10 9.63 -1.16
N PHE A 332 20.84 8.36 -1.47
CA PHE A 332 21.31 7.63 -2.63
C PHE A 332 20.16 7.09 -3.50
N ILE A 333 19.02 7.80 -3.58
CA ILE A 333 17.83 7.34 -4.32
C ILE A 333 18.03 7.05 -5.82
N ALA A 334 19.19 7.42 -6.39
CA ALA A 334 19.55 7.07 -7.77
C ALA A 334 20.15 5.67 -7.93
N THR A 335 20.43 4.94 -6.84
CA THR A 335 20.90 3.54 -6.88
C THR A 335 19.79 2.61 -7.37
N SER A 336 20.18 1.50 -8.00
CA SER A 336 19.26 0.47 -8.49
C SER A 336 19.68 -0.96 -8.13
N LEU A 337 20.81 -1.13 -7.45
CA LEU A 337 21.33 -2.39 -6.94
C LEU A 337 21.34 -2.40 -5.42
N ASN A 338 21.36 -3.62 -4.87
CA ASN A 338 21.49 -3.90 -3.45
C ASN A 338 22.63 -3.10 -2.79
N SER A 339 22.27 -2.24 -1.87
CA SER A 339 23.16 -1.37 -1.12
C SER A 339 23.16 -1.76 0.36
N ASN A 340 24.26 -1.51 1.05
CA ASN A 340 24.41 -1.81 2.47
C ASN A 340 24.96 -0.57 3.18
N ILE A 341 24.14 0.07 4.02
CA ILE A 341 24.52 1.30 4.71
C ILE A 341 24.39 1.13 6.23
N GLN A 342 25.43 1.55 6.93
CA GLN A 342 25.46 1.70 8.39
C GLN A 342 25.51 3.19 8.74
N GLY A 343 24.49 3.71 9.43
CA GLY A 343 24.39 5.09 9.94
C GLY A 343 25.34 5.37 11.11
N GLY A 344 25.56 4.37 11.96
CA GLY A 344 26.61 4.41 12.98
C GLY A 344 26.10 5.04 14.27
N GLY A 345 26.15 6.35 14.42
CA GLY A 345 25.42 6.95 15.52
C GLY A 345 25.18 8.42 15.29
N GLY A 346 24.13 8.97 15.89
CA GLY A 346 23.63 10.28 15.47
C GLY A 346 22.14 10.18 15.24
N ASN A 347 21.57 11.15 14.53
CA ASN A 347 20.19 11.05 14.08
C ASN A 347 20.27 11.15 12.57
N ASP A 348 20.28 10.00 11.92
CA ASP A 348 20.66 9.84 10.55
C ASP A 348 19.44 9.83 9.64
N PHE A 349 19.58 10.40 8.45
CA PHE A 349 18.62 10.28 7.38
C PHE A 349 19.24 9.45 6.26
N ILE A 350 18.69 8.28 6.00
CA ILE A 350 19.17 7.36 4.97
C ILE A 350 18.04 7.07 3.99
N ALA A 351 18.25 7.35 2.71
CA ALA A 351 17.27 7.11 1.65
C ALA A 351 17.93 6.45 0.44
N LEU A 352 17.40 5.30 0.00
CA LEU A 352 17.90 4.52 -1.13
C LEU A 352 16.89 4.46 -2.28
N GLY A 353 17.35 3.88 -3.39
CA GLY A 353 16.62 3.80 -4.65
C GLY A 353 15.86 2.48 -4.78
N SER A 354 16.15 1.71 -5.82
CA SER A 354 15.67 0.33 -5.90
C SER A 354 16.80 -0.66 -5.61
N GLY A 355 16.47 -1.91 -5.31
CA GLY A 355 17.44 -2.95 -4.96
C GLY A 355 16.99 -3.66 -3.69
N ASN A 356 17.55 -4.83 -3.39
CA ASN A 356 17.30 -5.48 -2.10
C ASN A 356 18.35 -4.96 -1.11
N ASP A 357 18.01 -3.91 -0.40
CA ASP A 357 18.91 -3.09 0.37
C ASP A 357 18.97 -3.53 1.84
N SER A 358 20.05 -3.16 2.53
CA SER A 358 20.20 -3.32 3.98
C SER A 358 20.58 -1.99 4.62
N LEU A 359 19.71 -1.49 5.49
CA LEU A 359 19.88 -0.23 6.20
C LEU A 359 19.92 -0.45 7.70
N TYR A 360 20.92 0.15 8.35
CA TYR A 360 21.10 0.11 9.80
C TYR A 360 21.27 1.51 10.34
N GLY A 361 20.36 1.98 11.20
CA GLY A 361 20.47 3.25 11.90
C GLY A 361 21.57 3.22 12.97
N GLN A 362 21.45 2.25 13.90
CA GLN A 362 22.25 2.05 15.10
C GLN A 362 21.91 3.03 16.23
N ASP A 363 22.83 3.86 16.72
CA ASP A 363 22.58 4.71 17.90
C ASP A 363 21.91 6.03 17.50
N GLY A 364 20.70 6.29 17.98
CA GLY A 364 20.00 7.58 17.96
C GLY A 364 18.70 7.51 17.15
N ASN A 365 18.09 8.68 16.87
CA ASN A 365 16.76 8.68 16.25
C ASN A 365 16.90 8.86 14.73
N ASP A 366 16.78 7.77 14.02
CA ASP A 366 17.10 7.64 12.60
C ASP A 366 15.84 7.66 11.73
N THR A 367 16.04 7.97 10.45
CA THR A 367 15.01 7.92 9.41
C THR A 367 15.54 7.14 8.23
N LEU A 368 15.00 5.94 8.02
CA LEU A 368 15.44 4.97 7.04
C LEU A 368 14.35 4.77 5.97
N ASN A 369 14.72 4.91 4.71
CA ASN A 369 13.85 4.65 3.56
C ASN A 369 14.63 3.84 2.52
N SER A 370 14.26 2.58 2.29
CA SER A 370 14.99 1.70 1.36
C SER A 370 14.50 1.82 -0.08
N GLY A 371 13.24 2.20 -0.28
CA GLY A 371 12.71 2.57 -1.59
C GLY A 371 11.96 1.42 -2.25
N GLY A 372 12.61 0.55 -3.01
CA GLY A 372 11.90 -0.63 -3.51
C GLY A 372 12.77 -1.82 -3.84
N GLY A 373 12.31 -3.00 -3.47
CA GLY A 373 13.00 -4.27 -3.52
C GLY A 373 12.54 -5.10 -2.34
N GLN A 374 13.26 -6.17 -2.01
CA GLN A 374 13.05 -6.87 -0.74
C GLN A 374 14.13 -6.41 0.21
N ASP A 375 13.76 -5.48 1.07
CA ASP A 375 14.68 -4.70 1.88
C ASP A 375 14.73 -5.22 3.31
N ARG A 376 15.82 -4.84 4.00
CA ARG A 376 15.98 -5.05 5.43
C ARG A 376 16.38 -3.76 6.12
N LEU A 377 15.61 -3.36 7.12
CA LEU A 377 15.82 -2.13 7.88
C LEU A 377 15.88 -2.45 9.38
N GLU A 378 16.89 -1.91 10.05
CA GLU A 378 17.04 -1.97 11.51
C GLU A 378 17.30 -0.55 12.04
N GLY A 379 16.40 -0.05 12.90
CA GLY A 379 16.51 1.26 13.54
C GLY A 379 17.65 1.29 14.54
N GLY A 380 17.52 0.52 15.62
CA GLY A 380 18.55 0.38 16.66
C GLY A 380 18.11 0.99 17.99
N ASP A 381 18.95 1.82 18.59
CA ASP A 381 18.66 2.50 19.87
C ASP A 381 18.14 3.92 19.59
N GLY A 382 16.85 4.22 19.79
CA GLY A 382 16.30 5.56 19.59
C GLY A 382 14.85 5.51 19.12
N ASP A 383 14.18 6.66 19.00
CA ASP A 383 12.84 6.67 18.37
C ASP A 383 13.01 6.82 16.86
N ASP A 384 12.88 5.72 16.12
CA ASP A 384 13.22 5.60 14.70
C ASP A 384 12.02 5.68 13.76
N LEU A 385 12.26 6.07 12.50
CA LEU A 385 11.27 6.06 11.42
C LEU A 385 11.75 5.21 10.26
N LEU A 386 11.12 4.05 10.05
CA LEU A 386 11.45 3.09 9.01
C LEU A 386 10.36 3.03 7.93
N SER A 387 10.79 2.92 6.68
CA SER A 387 9.94 2.84 5.50
C SER A 387 10.54 1.84 4.51
N GLY A 388 9.90 0.68 4.38
CA GLY A 388 10.33 -0.40 3.47
C GLY A 388 10.07 -0.06 2.01
N GLY A 389 8.87 0.46 1.72
CA GLY A 389 8.54 0.95 0.39
C GLY A 389 7.93 -0.17 -0.45
N ALA A 390 8.42 -0.38 -1.67
CA ALA A 390 7.79 -1.35 -2.58
C ALA A 390 8.54 -2.68 -2.64
N GLY A 391 7.89 -3.77 -2.24
CA GLY A 391 8.36 -5.14 -2.34
C GLY A 391 8.15 -5.88 -1.02
N ASN A 392 8.48 -7.16 -0.96
CA ASN A 392 8.21 -7.95 0.24
C ASN A 392 9.40 -7.80 1.20
N ASP A 393 9.24 -6.94 2.20
CA ASP A 393 10.30 -6.61 3.14
C ASP A 393 10.26 -7.59 4.31
N GLY A 394 10.93 -8.73 4.11
CA GLY A 394 11.00 -9.86 5.03
C GLY A 394 11.24 -11.19 4.29
N ASP A 395 11.71 -12.21 5.02
CA ASP A 395 11.80 -13.57 4.49
C ASP A 395 11.01 -14.53 5.38
N TYR A 396 9.81 -14.88 4.93
CA TYR A 396 8.90 -15.83 5.58
C TYR A 396 9.53 -17.21 5.88
N TYR A 397 10.74 -17.53 5.39
CA TYR A 397 11.37 -18.86 5.51
C TYR A 397 12.76 -18.97 6.17
N ASP A 398 13.43 -17.91 6.65
CA ASP A 398 14.76 -18.04 7.30
C ASP A 398 14.70 -18.05 8.85
N TRP A 399 15.41 -19.00 9.45
CA TRP A 399 15.53 -19.24 10.90
C TRP A 399 16.64 -18.38 11.55
N GLN A 400 17.14 -17.34 10.87
CA GLN A 400 18.33 -16.58 11.27
C GLN A 400 18.06 -15.21 11.95
N ASN A 401 16.81 -14.87 12.31
CA ASN A 401 16.40 -13.53 12.76
C ASN A 401 16.55 -12.47 11.67
N ASP A 402 16.24 -12.82 10.42
CA ASP A 402 16.19 -11.87 9.31
C ASP A 402 14.85 -11.13 9.36
N PHE A 403 14.77 -10.11 10.20
CA PHE A 403 13.62 -9.20 10.24
C PHE A 403 13.54 -8.42 8.93
N GLY A 404 12.33 -8.13 8.46
CA GLY A 404 12.09 -7.16 7.40
C GLY A 404 12.38 -5.75 7.88
N LEU A 405 11.46 -5.21 8.68
CA LEU A 405 11.61 -3.95 9.39
C LEU A 405 11.66 -4.22 10.90
N TYR A 406 12.75 -3.79 11.55
CA TYR A 406 12.91 -3.89 13.00
C TYR A 406 13.20 -2.52 13.61
N GLY A 407 12.33 -2.05 14.52
CA GLY A 407 12.50 -0.78 15.23
C GLY A 407 13.68 -0.81 16.18
N GLY A 408 13.60 -1.66 17.20
CA GLY A 408 14.68 -1.84 18.18
C GLY A 408 14.27 -1.34 19.57
N ASP A 409 15.10 -0.50 20.19
CA ASP A 409 14.86 0.11 21.50
C ASP A 409 14.37 1.56 21.32
N GLY A 410 13.10 1.86 21.54
CA GLY A 410 12.55 3.22 21.43
C GLY A 410 11.09 3.22 21.05
N ASN A 411 10.49 4.39 20.78
CA ASN A 411 9.11 4.45 20.26
C ASN A 411 9.17 4.62 18.74
N ASP A 412 9.18 3.51 18.04
CA ASP A 412 9.51 3.48 16.62
C ASP A 412 8.27 3.63 15.75
N THR A 413 8.47 4.06 14.50
CA THR A 413 7.42 4.12 13.48
C THR A 413 7.86 3.35 12.25
N LEU A 414 7.20 2.22 11.99
CA LEU A 414 7.49 1.32 10.87
C LEU A 414 6.35 1.36 9.86
N ASN A 415 6.68 1.56 8.58
CA ASN A 415 5.73 1.48 7.47
C ASN A 415 6.24 0.48 6.43
N GLY A 416 5.51 -0.62 6.20
CA GLY A 416 5.80 -1.58 5.14
C GLY A 416 5.56 -0.95 3.76
N GLU A 417 4.40 -0.30 3.61
CA GLU A 417 3.89 0.28 2.36
C GLU A 417 3.31 -0.77 1.40
N ALA A 418 4.05 -1.26 0.41
CA ALA A 418 3.49 -2.11 -0.63
C ALA A 418 4.26 -3.43 -0.76
N GLY A 419 3.65 -4.52 -0.33
CA GLY A 419 4.26 -5.85 -0.36
C GLY A 419 3.80 -6.64 0.83
N ASN A 420 4.31 -7.87 0.96
CA ASN A 420 3.98 -8.73 2.10
C ASN A 420 5.12 -8.57 3.10
N ASP A 421 4.92 -7.70 4.07
CA ASP A 421 5.99 -7.15 4.89
C ASP A 421 6.00 -7.75 6.29
N GLU A 422 7.19 -7.85 6.88
CA GLU A 422 7.36 -8.26 8.28
C GLU A 422 7.83 -7.09 9.15
N LEU A 423 6.97 -6.63 10.04
CA LEU A 423 7.22 -5.48 10.91
C LEU A 423 7.33 -5.91 12.37
N TYR A 424 8.44 -5.53 13.01
CA TYR A 424 8.76 -5.83 14.40
C TYR A 424 9.10 -4.52 15.15
N GLY A 425 8.24 -4.09 16.08
CA GLY A 425 8.43 -2.86 16.87
C GLY A 425 9.65 -2.94 17.77
N GLY A 426 9.64 -3.89 18.70
CA GLY A 426 10.75 -4.11 19.62
C GLY A 426 10.39 -3.67 21.03
N ASN A 427 11.21 -2.84 21.68
CA ASN A 427 10.97 -2.32 23.01
C ASN A 427 10.51 -0.86 22.94
N GLY A 428 9.26 -0.59 23.32
CA GLY A 428 8.75 0.77 23.49
C GLY A 428 7.30 0.87 23.07
N ASN A 429 6.83 2.05 22.69
CA ASN A 429 5.43 2.22 22.26
C ASN A 429 5.44 2.52 20.77
N ASP A 430 5.35 1.47 19.98
CA ASP A 430 5.68 1.52 18.57
C ASP A 430 4.44 1.79 17.71
N ILE A 431 4.65 2.29 16.50
CA ILE A 431 3.61 2.50 15.49
C ILE A 431 3.96 1.64 14.28
N LEU A 432 3.17 0.61 14.00
CA LEU A 432 3.36 -0.29 12.87
C LEU A 432 2.20 -0.11 11.89
N ASN A 433 2.52 0.06 10.61
CA ASN A 433 1.56 0.12 9.53
C ASN A 433 2.02 -0.82 8.41
N GLY A 434 1.32 -1.94 8.22
CA GLY A 434 1.64 -2.95 7.20
C GLY A 434 1.53 -2.34 5.81
N GLY A 435 0.31 -1.95 5.43
CA GLY A 435 0.08 -1.15 4.23
C GLY A 435 -0.82 -1.89 3.25
N SER A 436 -0.26 -2.45 2.18
CA SER A 436 -1.03 -3.21 1.19
C SER A 436 -0.39 -4.55 0.90
N GLU A 437 -1.24 -5.55 0.69
CA GLU A 437 -0.92 -6.99 0.65
C GLU A 437 -0.89 -7.60 2.05
N ASP A 438 -0.45 -8.85 2.18
CA ASP A 438 -0.64 -9.64 3.40
C ASP A 438 0.57 -9.47 4.34
N ASP A 439 0.38 -8.74 5.44
CA ASP A 439 1.47 -8.35 6.34
C ASP A 439 1.55 -9.18 7.63
N TYR A 440 2.75 -9.28 8.21
CA TYR A 440 3.00 -9.83 9.53
C TYR A 440 3.48 -8.73 10.49
N LEU A 441 2.77 -8.55 11.60
CA LEU A 441 3.03 -7.47 12.54
C LEU A 441 3.24 -8.00 13.96
N ASP A 442 4.31 -7.55 14.60
CA ASP A 442 4.63 -7.80 16.01
C ASP A 442 5.05 -6.49 16.69
N GLY A 443 4.20 -5.94 17.55
CA GLY A 443 4.52 -4.71 18.31
C GLY A 443 5.65 -4.91 19.32
N GLY A 444 5.86 -6.14 19.81
CA GLY A 444 6.83 -6.41 20.86
C GLY A 444 6.35 -5.91 22.24
N ALA A 445 7.22 -5.20 22.94
CA ALA A 445 7.03 -4.84 24.34
C ALA A 445 6.68 -3.35 24.51
N GLY A 446 5.41 -3.07 24.78
CA GLY A 446 4.99 -1.80 25.39
C GLY A 446 3.52 -1.51 25.18
N SER A 447 3.19 -0.40 24.52
CA SER A 447 1.81 0.00 24.24
C SER A 447 1.72 0.49 22.81
N ASP A 448 1.59 -0.47 21.89
CA ASP A 448 1.85 -0.27 20.48
C ASP A 448 0.58 0.14 19.72
N THR A 449 0.74 0.75 18.55
CA THR A 449 -0.34 1.11 17.63
C THR A 449 -0.11 0.41 16.30
N ILE A 450 -0.98 -0.52 15.95
CA ILE A 450 -0.80 -1.44 14.84
C ILE A 450 -1.94 -1.29 13.83
N ASP A 451 -1.62 -1.15 12.56
CA ASP A 451 -2.56 -1.09 11.45
C ASP A 451 -2.11 -2.10 10.39
N GLY A 452 -2.85 -3.19 10.19
CA GLY A 452 -2.53 -4.12 9.10
C GLY A 452 -2.68 -3.46 7.72
N GLY A 453 -3.64 -2.54 7.60
CA GLY A 453 -3.90 -1.84 6.34
C GLY A 453 -4.85 -2.62 5.46
N SER A 454 -4.40 -3.06 4.30
CA SER A 454 -5.23 -3.71 3.28
C SER A 454 -4.63 -5.02 2.80
N GLY A 455 -5.26 -6.13 3.14
CA GLY A 455 -4.79 -7.44 2.76
C GLY A 455 -5.40 -8.45 3.70
N ASN A 456 -4.71 -9.57 3.90
CA ASN A 456 -5.00 -10.49 4.98
C ASN A 456 -3.84 -10.48 5.98
N ASP A 457 -3.98 -9.65 6.99
CA ASP A 457 -2.88 -9.30 7.88
C ASP A 457 -2.88 -10.19 9.12
N ARG A 458 -1.68 -10.51 9.60
CA ARG A 458 -1.45 -11.37 10.76
C ARG A 458 -0.78 -10.59 11.88
N LEU A 459 -1.39 -10.64 13.06
CA LEU A 459 -0.86 -10.03 14.27
C LEU A 459 -0.33 -11.08 15.24
N TYR A 460 0.89 -10.87 15.74
CA TYR A 460 1.44 -11.60 16.87
C TYR A 460 1.34 -10.78 18.16
N LEU A 461 0.90 -11.42 19.25
CA LEU A 461 0.84 -10.83 20.59
C LEU A 461 1.30 -11.86 21.63
N ASP A 462 2.36 -11.54 22.38
CA ASP A 462 2.84 -12.34 23.52
C ASP A 462 2.60 -11.62 24.85
N TYR A 463 1.53 -12.03 25.54
CA TYR A 463 1.19 -11.60 26.89
C TYR A 463 1.35 -12.72 27.92
N SER A 464 2.15 -13.75 27.62
CA SER A 464 2.32 -14.95 28.46
C SER A 464 2.81 -14.66 29.89
N VAL A 465 3.45 -13.50 30.11
CA VAL A 465 3.93 -13.06 31.42
C VAL A 465 2.88 -12.35 32.27
N GLN A 466 1.71 -12.04 31.71
CA GLN A 466 0.64 -11.34 32.42
C GLN A 466 -0.01 -12.26 33.46
N ILE A 467 -0.40 -11.69 34.61
CA ILE A 467 -1.05 -12.43 35.71
C ILE A 467 -2.42 -11.84 36.07
N THR A 468 -2.83 -10.80 35.34
CA THR A 468 -4.11 -10.11 35.52
C THR A 468 -4.97 -10.32 34.28
N PRO A 469 -6.30 -10.38 34.44
CA PRO A 469 -7.23 -10.49 33.32
C PRO A 469 -6.96 -9.50 32.18
N ILE A 470 -6.85 -10.03 30.97
CA ILE A 470 -6.81 -9.32 29.70
C ILE A 470 -8.21 -9.32 29.12
N THR A 471 -8.59 -8.22 28.46
CA THR A 471 -9.85 -8.14 27.73
C THR A 471 -9.58 -7.53 26.36
N ILE A 472 -9.92 -8.27 25.32
CA ILE A 472 -9.85 -7.87 23.93
C ILE A 472 -11.21 -8.18 23.29
N THR A 473 -11.76 -7.22 22.55
CA THR A 473 -13.06 -7.36 21.87
C THR A 473 -12.97 -6.75 20.49
N TYR A 474 -12.61 -7.57 19.52
CA TYR A 474 -12.38 -7.28 18.12
C TYR A 474 -13.47 -7.90 17.25
N THR A 475 -14.51 -7.10 16.95
CA THR A 475 -15.78 -7.58 16.36
C THR A 475 -16.16 -6.94 15.03
N ASP A 476 -15.51 -5.86 14.60
CA ASP A 476 -15.89 -5.10 13.38
C ASP A 476 -14.71 -4.47 12.62
N THR A 477 -13.52 -5.09 12.71
CA THR A 477 -12.23 -4.63 12.14
C THR A 477 -11.81 -3.19 12.47
N GLN A 478 -12.54 -2.53 13.39
CA GLN A 478 -12.19 -1.21 13.91
C GLN A 478 -11.09 -1.29 14.96
N VAL A 479 -10.58 -0.11 15.30
CA VAL A 479 -9.58 0.09 16.36
C VAL A 479 -10.05 -0.51 17.69
N VAL A 480 -9.25 -1.43 18.21
CA VAL A 480 -9.41 -2.04 19.54
C VAL A 480 -8.16 -1.77 20.36
N THR A 481 -8.33 -1.53 21.66
CA THR A 481 -7.22 -1.43 22.61
C THR A 481 -7.26 -2.62 23.57
N SER A 482 -6.13 -3.31 23.71
CA SER A 482 -5.94 -4.43 24.62
C SER A 482 -5.92 -3.95 26.08
N GLY A 483 -6.10 -4.88 27.02
CA GLY A 483 -6.02 -4.57 28.46
C GLY A 483 -4.65 -4.08 28.94
N VAL A 484 -3.59 -4.26 28.14
CA VAL A 484 -2.21 -3.90 28.48
C VAL A 484 -1.71 -2.63 27.78
N GLY A 485 -2.40 -2.15 26.75
CA GLY A 485 -2.16 -0.82 26.15
C GLY A 485 -2.13 -0.81 24.62
N ASP A 486 -1.84 -1.96 23.99
CA ASP A 486 -1.73 -2.06 22.53
C ASP A 486 -3.04 -1.77 21.84
N THR A 487 -2.98 -1.14 20.69
CA THR A 487 -4.11 -0.73 19.89
C THR A 487 -3.95 -1.25 18.47
N PHE A 488 -4.93 -1.98 17.93
CA PHE A 488 -4.83 -2.54 16.58
C PHE A 488 -6.14 -2.49 15.79
N LYS A 489 -6.05 -2.52 14.45
CA LYS A 489 -7.18 -2.60 13.51
C LYS A 489 -6.74 -3.29 12.21
N ALA A 490 -7.70 -3.63 11.35
CA ALA A 490 -7.45 -4.25 10.04
C ALA A 490 -6.55 -5.50 10.14
N ILE A 491 -6.92 -6.41 11.02
CA ILE A 491 -6.26 -7.70 11.25
C ILE A 491 -7.24 -8.82 10.89
N GLU A 492 -6.80 -9.78 10.08
CA GLU A 492 -7.60 -10.91 9.63
C GLU A 492 -7.20 -12.22 10.33
N GLY A 493 -5.98 -12.33 10.87
CA GLY A 493 -5.51 -13.50 11.64
C GLY A 493 -4.67 -13.12 12.87
N VAL A 494 -4.74 -13.92 13.93
CA VAL A 494 -4.04 -13.61 15.19
C VAL A 494 -3.31 -14.84 15.75
N ASN A 495 -2.06 -14.63 16.16
CA ASN A 495 -1.31 -15.54 17.03
C ASN A 495 -1.21 -14.88 18.42
N PHE A 496 -1.81 -15.50 19.43
CA PHE A 496 -1.91 -14.90 20.77
C PHE A 496 -1.48 -15.87 21.87
N LEU A 497 -0.58 -15.41 22.74
CA LEU A 497 -0.20 -16.12 23.96
C LEU A 497 -0.67 -15.34 25.17
N SER A 498 -1.66 -15.87 25.89
CA SER A 498 -2.15 -15.27 27.12
C SER A 498 -1.39 -15.75 28.35
N GLY A 499 -1.56 -15.01 29.45
CA GLY A 499 -0.94 -15.27 30.74
C GLY A 499 -1.80 -16.11 31.68
N SER A 500 -1.65 -15.90 32.99
CA SER A 500 -2.40 -16.64 34.02
C SER A 500 -3.67 -15.90 34.51
N GLY A 501 -4.21 -14.99 33.71
CA GLY A 501 -5.39 -14.20 34.01
C GLY A 501 -6.68 -14.97 33.66
N ALA A 502 -7.84 -14.51 34.12
CA ALA A 502 -9.11 -15.00 33.58
C ALA A 502 -9.53 -14.07 32.45
N ASP A 503 -9.20 -14.46 31.23
CA ASP A 503 -9.11 -13.57 30.08
C ASP A 503 -10.37 -13.60 29.22
N ILE A 504 -10.65 -12.50 28.52
CA ILE A 504 -11.73 -12.40 27.54
C ILE A 504 -11.10 -12.02 26.20
N LEU A 505 -10.96 -13.00 25.32
CA LEU A 505 -10.30 -12.90 24.02
C LEU A 505 -11.34 -13.12 22.91
N ASN A 506 -12.00 -12.04 22.51
CA ASN A 506 -13.03 -12.10 21.48
C ASN A 506 -12.53 -11.47 20.18
N PHE A 507 -12.17 -12.30 19.20
CA PHE A 507 -11.66 -11.93 17.87
C PHE A 507 -12.59 -12.39 16.74
N ILE A 508 -13.91 -12.37 16.94
CA ILE A 508 -14.88 -12.82 15.92
C ILE A 508 -14.83 -12.09 14.57
N ALA A 509 -14.09 -10.99 14.46
CA ALA A 509 -13.84 -10.30 13.19
C ALA A 509 -12.72 -10.93 12.35
N THR A 510 -11.93 -11.87 12.88
CA THR A 510 -10.90 -12.57 12.11
C THR A 510 -11.53 -13.47 11.04
N SER A 511 -10.81 -13.66 9.94
CA SER A 511 -11.23 -14.52 8.83
C SER A 511 -10.15 -15.50 8.36
N LEU A 512 -8.93 -15.39 8.88
CA LEU A 512 -7.82 -16.31 8.69
C LEU A 512 -7.61 -17.18 9.92
N ASN A 513 -6.94 -18.32 9.68
CA ASN A 513 -6.45 -19.22 10.71
C ASN A 513 -5.71 -18.46 11.81
N SER A 514 -6.22 -18.59 13.02
CA SER A 514 -5.71 -17.97 14.23
C SER A 514 -5.30 -19.04 15.23
N ASN A 515 -4.30 -18.74 16.06
CA ASN A 515 -3.79 -19.64 17.08
C ASN A 515 -3.75 -18.92 18.43
N ILE A 516 -4.60 -19.34 19.37
CA ILE A 516 -4.72 -18.70 20.68
C ILE A 516 -4.43 -19.71 21.79
N GLN A 517 -3.52 -19.33 22.69
CA GLN A 517 -3.28 -20.01 23.96
C GLN A 517 -3.83 -19.17 25.11
N GLY A 518 -4.84 -19.68 25.82
CA GLY A 518 -5.50 -19.06 26.99
C GLY A 518 -4.63 -19.04 28.25
N GLY A 519 -3.70 -19.98 28.39
CA GLY A 519 -2.69 -19.96 29.44
C GLY A 519 -3.22 -20.57 30.74
N GLY A 520 -3.73 -19.77 31.66
CA GLY A 520 -4.41 -20.39 32.80
C GLY A 520 -5.31 -19.40 33.50
N GLY A 521 -6.49 -19.82 33.94
CA GLY A 521 -7.53 -18.87 34.23
C GLY A 521 -8.89 -19.50 34.09
N ASN A 522 -9.90 -18.69 33.81
CA ASN A 522 -11.16 -19.21 33.33
C ASN A 522 -11.47 -18.32 32.13
N ASP A 523 -11.05 -18.77 30.97
CA ASP A 523 -10.89 -17.94 29.80
C ASP A 523 -12.09 -18.03 28.88
N PHE A 524 -12.43 -16.91 28.25
CA PHE A 524 -13.40 -16.87 27.18
C PHE A 524 -12.67 -16.55 25.89
N ILE A 525 -12.62 -17.50 24.96
CA ILE A 525 -11.97 -17.35 23.66
C ILE A 525 -13.02 -17.54 22.57
N ALA A 526 -13.18 -16.53 21.70
CA ALA A 526 -14.10 -16.57 20.59
C ALA A 526 -13.44 -16.05 19.30
N LEU A 527 -13.49 -16.82 18.23
CA LEU A 527 -12.90 -16.50 16.93
C LEU A 527 -13.96 -16.41 15.82
N GLY A 528 -13.54 -15.90 14.67
CA GLY A 528 -14.38 -15.64 13.51
C GLY A 528 -14.47 -16.84 12.59
N SER A 529 -13.99 -16.69 11.35
CA SER A 529 -13.80 -17.83 10.45
C SER A 529 -12.32 -18.11 10.25
N GLY A 530 -11.98 -19.31 9.77
CA GLY A 530 -10.60 -19.75 9.61
C GLY A 530 -10.47 -21.17 10.12
N ASN A 531 -9.38 -21.87 9.79
CA ASN A 531 -9.08 -23.15 10.45
C ASN A 531 -8.26 -22.82 11.70
N ASP A 532 -8.94 -22.61 12.81
CA ASP A 532 -8.38 -22.04 14.02
C ASP A 532 -7.87 -23.10 14.99
N SER A 533 -6.94 -22.71 15.87
CA SER A 533 -6.46 -23.53 16.99
C SER A 533 -6.62 -22.77 18.30
N LEU A 534 -7.44 -23.30 19.21
CA LEU A 534 -7.71 -22.71 20.52
C LEU A 534 -7.31 -23.69 21.62
N TYR A 535 -6.56 -23.19 22.60
CA TYR A 535 -6.14 -23.96 23.78
C TYR A 535 -6.53 -23.21 25.04
N GLY A 536 -7.41 -23.79 25.88
CA GLY A 536 -7.78 -23.23 27.18
C GLY A 536 -6.65 -23.35 28.20
N GLN A 537 -6.08 -24.57 28.31
CA GLN A 537 -5.07 -24.98 29.29
C GLN A 537 -5.63 -25.11 30.72
N ASP A 538 -5.12 -24.37 31.71
CA ASP A 538 -5.55 -24.55 33.11
C ASP A 538 -6.82 -23.74 33.42
N GLY A 539 -7.86 -24.41 33.89
CA GLY A 539 -9.06 -23.85 34.51
C GLY A 539 -10.32 -24.01 33.66
N ASN A 540 -11.42 -23.32 34.02
CA ASN A 540 -12.71 -23.59 33.38
C ASN A 540 -12.97 -22.63 32.22
N ASP A 541 -12.73 -23.10 31.01
CA ASP A 541 -12.65 -22.28 29.82
C ASP A 541 -13.90 -22.39 28.94
N THR A 542 -14.10 -21.38 28.11
CA THR A 542 -15.15 -21.32 27.09
C THR A 542 -14.52 -20.98 25.75
N LEU A 543 -14.48 -21.96 24.86
CA LEU A 543 -13.84 -21.88 23.56
C LEU A 543 -14.89 -21.93 22.45
N ASN A 544 -14.84 -20.99 21.52
CA ASN A 544 -15.71 -20.93 20.35
C ASN A 544 -14.88 -20.54 19.12
N SER A 545 -14.65 -21.47 18.20
CA SER A 545 -13.80 -21.23 17.02
C SER A 545 -14.55 -20.57 15.86
N GLY A 546 -15.88 -20.67 15.83
CA GLY A 546 -16.70 -19.96 14.86
C GLY A 546 -16.91 -20.78 13.59
N GLY A 547 -16.11 -20.60 12.54
CA GLY A 547 -16.30 -21.41 11.32
C GLY A 547 -15.04 -21.72 10.54
N GLY A 548 -14.80 -22.99 10.30
CA GLY A 548 -13.72 -23.54 9.50
C GLY A 548 -13.51 -24.99 9.90
N GLN A 549 -12.33 -25.53 9.67
CA GLN A 549 -11.95 -26.83 10.24
C GLN A 549 -11.07 -26.55 11.44
N ASP A 550 -11.69 -26.54 12.62
CA ASP A 550 -11.07 -26.01 13.82
C ASP A 550 -10.52 -27.10 14.72
N ARG A 551 -9.57 -26.69 15.57
CA ARG A 551 -9.04 -27.50 16.66
C ARG A 551 -9.20 -26.77 17.99
N LEU A 552 -9.82 -27.45 18.95
CA LEU A 552 -10.05 -26.92 20.30
C LEU A 552 -9.56 -27.93 21.34
N GLU A 553 -8.80 -27.46 22.33
CA GLU A 553 -8.39 -28.22 23.50
C GLU A 553 -8.74 -27.44 24.77
N GLY A 554 -9.59 -28.00 25.62
CA GLY A 554 -9.99 -27.41 26.91
C GLY A 554 -8.83 -27.40 27.89
N GLY A 555 -8.39 -28.59 28.32
CA GLY A 555 -7.25 -28.76 29.22
C GLY A 555 -7.69 -29.26 30.60
N ASP A 556 -7.25 -28.62 31.67
CA ASP A 556 -7.57 -28.98 33.06
C ASP A 556 -8.74 -28.12 33.59
N GLY A 557 -9.96 -28.62 33.70
CA GLY A 557 -11.08 -27.84 34.25
C GLY A 557 -12.43 -28.31 33.76
N ASP A 558 -13.53 -27.68 34.16
CA ASP A 558 -14.83 -27.99 33.52
C ASP A 558 -15.06 -27.01 32.35
N ASP A 559 -14.84 -27.48 31.11
CA ASP A 559 -14.75 -26.64 29.92
C ASP A 559 -16.00 -26.67 29.03
N LEU A 560 -16.17 -25.61 28.23
CA LEU A 560 -17.22 -25.48 27.23
C LEU A 560 -16.61 -25.21 25.86
N LEU A 561 -16.67 -26.20 24.95
CA LEU A 561 -16.11 -26.12 23.61
C LEU A 561 -17.22 -26.09 22.56
N SER A 562 -17.08 -25.19 21.59
CA SER A 562 -17.98 -25.05 20.43
C SER A 562 -17.16 -24.94 19.15
N GLY A 563 -17.25 -25.95 18.28
CA GLY A 563 -16.54 -25.99 16.99
C GLY A 563 -17.21 -25.10 15.93
N GLY A 564 -18.54 -25.08 15.92
CA GLY A 564 -19.26 -24.15 15.06
C GLY A 564 -19.46 -24.72 13.66
N ALA A 565 -19.10 -23.97 12.62
CA ALA A 565 -19.40 -24.37 11.24
C ALA A 565 -18.18 -24.93 10.51
N GLY A 566 -18.20 -26.20 10.15
CA GLY A 566 -17.20 -26.87 9.33
C GLY A 566 -16.86 -28.23 9.91
N ASN A 567 -15.90 -28.95 9.33
CA ASN A 567 -15.58 -30.29 9.81
C ASN A 567 -14.48 -30.18 10.85
N ASP A 568 -14.85 -30.19 12.12
CA ASP A 568 -13.90 -29.98 13.21
C ASP A 568 -13.26 -31.31 13.59
N GLY A 569 -12.14 -31.61 12.92
CA GLY A 569 -11.38 -32.86 13.01
C GLY A 569 -10.87 -33.33 11.64
N ASP A 570 -9.73 -34.03 11.62
CA ASP A 570 -9.17 -34.58 10.38
C ASP A 570 -9.37 -36.10 10.31
N TYR A 571 -10.22 -36.55 9.39
CA TYR A 571 -10.44 -37.96 9.11
C TYR A 571 -9.16 -38.71 8.63
N TYR A 572 -8.04 -38.03 8.35
CA TYR A 572 -6.84 -38.61 7.72
C TYR A 572 -5.44 -38.39 8.37
N ASP A 573 -5.24 -37.64 9.45
CA ASP A 573 -3.89 -37.46 10.04
C ASP A 573 -3.53 -38.48 11.14
N TRP A 574 -2.27 -38.92 11.15
CA TRP A 574 -1.63 -39.89 12.06
C TRP A 574 -1.05 -39.25 13.34
N GLN A 575 -1.30 -37.96 13.61
CA GLN A 575 -0.64 -37.20 14.69
C GLN A 575 -1.40 -37.11 16.03
N ASN A 576 -2.57 -37.73 16.20
CA ASN A 576 -3.48 -37.50 17.34
C ASN A 576 -3.97 -36.03 17.40
N ASP A 577 -4.19 -35.40 16.25
CA ASP A 577 -4.86 -34.10 16.21
C ASP A 577 -6.37 -34.34 16.38
N PHE A 578 -6.87 -34.09 17.59
CA PHE A 578 -8.29 -34.13 17.92
C PHE A 578 -8.99 -32.89 17.32
N GLY A 579 -10.26 -33.01 16.93
CA GLY A 579 -11.11 -31.87 16.58
C GLY A 579 -11.42 -31.03 17.82
N LEU A 580 -12.34 -31.51 18.65
CA LEU A 580 -12.62 -30.94 19.98
C LEU A 580 -12.17 -31.93 21.06
N TYR A 581 -11.30 -31.50 21.96
CA TYR A 581 -10.83 -32.31 23.10
C TYR A 581 -11.08 -31.58 24.42
N GLY A 582 -11.88 -32.18 25.32
CA GLY A 582 -12.20 -31.63 26.63
C GLY A 582 -10.98 -31.63 27.56
N GLY A 583 -10.44 -32.81 27.85
CA GLY A 583 -9.25 -32.96 28.69
C GLY A 583 -9.58 -33.58 30.05
N ASP A 584 -9.16 -32.95 31.14
CA ASP A 584 -9.42 -33.36 32.52
C ASP A 584 -10.57 -32.52 33.11
N GLY A 585 -11.81 -33.03 33.16
CA GLY A 585 -12.94 -32.13 33.38
C GLY A 585 -14.32 -32.76 33.31
N ASN A 586 -15.37 -32.05 33.76
CA ASN A 586 -16.72 -32.39 33.30
C ASN A 586 -17.08 -31.46 32.16
N ASP A 587 -16.67 -31.84 30.96
CA ASP A 587 -16.65 -30.94 29.82
C ASP A 587 -17.94 -30.98 29.03
N THR A 588 -18.22 -29.90 28.30
CA THR A 588 -19.33 -29.81 27.37
C THR A 588 -18.82 -29.47 25.99
N LEU A 589 -18.92 -30.41 25.05
CA LEU A 589 -18.45 -30.28 23.67
C LEU A 589 -19.66 -30.22 22.73
N ASN A 590 -19.65 -29.24 21.82
CA ASN A 590 -20.67 -29.02 20.81
C ASN A 590 -20.02 -28.85 19.43
N GLY A 591 -20.19 -29.82 18.53
CA GLY A 591 -19.65 -29.76 17.17
C GLY A 591 -20.36 -28.72 16.30
N GLU A 592 -21.68 -28.63 16.46
CA GLU A 592 -22.61 -27.80 15.69
C GLU A 592 -22.90 -28.24 14.26
N ALA A 593 -22.15 -27.82 13.25
CA ALA A 593 -22.52 -28.05 11.86
C ALA A 593 -21.31 -28.53 11.05
N GLY A 594 -21.26 -29.82 10.76
CA GLY A 594 -20.23 -30.43 9.94
C GLY A 594 -20.08 -31.90 10.31
N ASN A 595 -18.95 -32.50 9.93
CA ASN A 595 -18.57 -33.81 10.44
C ASN A 595 -17.52 -33.60 11.53
N ASP A 596 -17.95 -33.72 12.78
CA ASP A 596 -17.12 -33.26 13.90
C ASP A 596 -16.59 -34.43 14.73
N GLU A 597 -15.36 -34.30 15.21
CA GLU A 597 -14.73 -35.27 16.10
C GLU A 597 -14.63 -34.69 17.53
N LEU A 598 -15.43 -35.24 18.45
CA LEU A 598 -15.53 -34.80 19.84
C LEU A 598 -14.98 -35.87 20.78
N TYR A 599 -14.04 -35.46 21.62
CA TYR A 599 -13.36 -36.29 22.60
C TYR A 599 -13.51 -35.68 24.00
N GLY A 600 -14.30 -36.32 24.88
CA GLY A 600 -14.53 -35.85 26.25
C GLY A 600 -13.26 -35.85 27.09
N GLY A 601 -12.69 -37.03 27.31
CA GLY A 601 -11.42 -37.18 28.02
C GLY A 601 -11.58 -37.88 29.35
N ASN A 602 -11.22 -37.24 30.45
CA ASN A 602 -11.34 -37.79 31.80
C ASN A 602 -12.46 -37.10 32.58
N ASN A 603 -13.24 -37.90 33.32
CA ASN A 603 -14.43 -37.54 34.10
C ASN A 603 -15.71 -37.50 33.25
N ASN A 604 -16.76 -36.75 33.66
CA ASN A 604 -18.11 -36.96 33.12
C ASN A 604 -18.47 -35.89 32.11
N ASP A 605 -18.44 -36.26 30.83
CA ASP A 605 -18.53 -35.29 29.75
C ASP A 605 -19.92 -35.27 29.11
N THR A 606 -20.26 -34.16 28.46
CA THR A 606 -21.48 -33.98 27.68
C THR A 606 -21.12 -33.65 26.25
N LEU A 607 -21.42 -34.57 25.33
CA LEU A 607 -21.08 -34.43 23.91
C LEU A 607 -22.37 -34.30 23.07
N GLN A 608 -22.39 -33.29 22.20
CA GLN A 608 -23.42 -33.06 21.20
C GLN A 608 -22.77 -32.78 19.85
N GLY A 609 -22.99 -33.65 18.85
CA GLY A 609 -22.46 -33.44 17.50
C GLY A 609 -23.19 -32.30 16.79
N THR A 610 -24.43 -32.50 16.31
CA THR A 610 -25.12 -31.47 15.52
C THR A 610 -26.15 -30.61 16.27
N ASN A 611 -26.40 -29.40 15.76
CA ASN A 611 -27.55 -28.57 16.16
C ASN A 611 -28.51 -28.23 15.01
N ASN A 612 -28.37 -28.61 13.73
CA ASN A 612 -29.39 -28.38 12.67
C ASN A 612 -29.01 -28.89 11.26
N GLY A 613 -27.89 -29.60 11.10
CA GLY A 613 -27.36 -29.92 9.78
C GLY A 613 -28.10 -31.01 9.02
N ILE A 614 -27.73 -31.19 7.76
CA ILE A 614 -28.24 -32.26 6.91
C ILE A 614 -27.07 -33.07 6.34
N GLY A 615 -27.08 -34.38 6.59
CA GLY A 615 -26.07 -35.30 6.04
C GLY A 615 -24.71 -35.23 6.73
N GLU A 616 -24.70 -35.12 8.05
CA GLU A 616 -23.52 -34.99 8.91
C GLU A 616 -23.14 -36.33 9.58
N GLN A 617 -21.85 -36.58 9.79
CA GLN A 617 -21.34 -37.78 10.44
C GLN A 617 -20.35 -37.42 11.53
N ASP A 618 -20.86 -37.33 12.76
CA ASP A 618 -20.04 -36.96 13.92
C ASP A 618 -19.42 -38.19 14.56
N TYR A 619 -18.23 -38.03 15.11
CA TYR A 619 -17.54 -39.02 15.94
C TYR A 619 -17.50 -38.54 17.38
N LEU A 620 -18.10 -39.30 18.29
CA LEU A 620 -18.20 -38.96 19.71
C LEU A 620 -17.52 -40.04 20.55
N GLU A 621 -16.50 -39.66 21.31
CA GLU A 621 -15.77 -40.50 22.26
C GLU A 621 -15.80 -39.85 23.66
N GLY A 622 -16.45 -40.51 24.62
CA GLY A 622 -16.62 -39.96 25.97
C GLY A 622 -15.33 -40.02 26.79
N GLY A 623 -14.59 -41.11 26.68
CA GLY A 623 -13.38 -41.36 27.44
C GLY A 623 -13.66 -42.07 28.76
N THR A 624 -13.28 -41.47 29.88
CA THR A 624 -13.40 -42.10 31.21
C THR A 624 -14.38 -41.39 32.13
N GLY A 625 -15.61 -41.85 32.19
CA GLY A 625 -16.52 -41.40 33.25
C GLY A 625 -17.93 -41.87 33.04
N ASN A 626 -18.90 -41.01 33.37
CA ASN A 626 -20.32 -41.25 33.11
C ASN A 626 -20.80 -40.24 32.07
N ASP A 627 -20.57 -40.56 30.81
CA ASP A 627 -20.66 -39.58 29.74
C ASP A 627 -22.08 -39.48 29.18
N ARG A 628 -22.45 -38.30 28.70
CA ARG A 628 -23.77 -38.04 28.10
C ARG A 628 -23.63 -37.68 26.64
N PHE A 629 -24.14 -38.57 25.79
CA PHE A 629 -24.29 -38.34 24.36
C PHE A 629 -25.69 -37.79 24.06
N ILE A 630 -25.77 -36.56 23.56
CA ILE A 630 -27.03 -35.88 23.27
C ILE A 630 -27.39 -36.05 21.79
N LEU A 631 -28.44 -36.83 21.49
CA LEU A 631 -28.96 -37.01 20.12
C LEU A 631 -30.31 -36.31 19.90
N ALA A 632 -30.94 -35.82 20.96
CA ALA A 632 -32.18 -35.06 20.90
C ALA A 632 -32.42 -34.19 22.14
N ASP A 633 -33.21 -33.14 21.98
CA ASP A 633 -33.70 -32.28 23.06
C ASP A 633 -35.24 -32.25 23.13
N THR A 634 -35.83 -31.31 23.88
CA THR A 634 -37.31 -31.21 23.96
C THR A 634 -37.96 -30.71 22.67
N THR A 635 -37.18 -30.08 21.79
CA THR A 635 -37.62 -29.38 20.59
C THR A 635 -37.49 -30.24 19.33
N LYS A 636 -36.42 -31.03 19.18
CA LYS A 636 -36.09 -31.81 17.98
C LYS A 636 -35.20 -33.03 18.28
N THR A 637 -35.03 -33.88 17.27
CA THR A 637 -34.01 -34.92 17.18
C THR A 637 -32.96 -34.39 16.20
N PHE A 638 -31.67 -34.42 16.54
CA PHE A 638 -30.64 -33.62 15.85
C PHE A 638 -30.29 -34.16 14.44
N TYR A 639 -30.31 -35.48 14.24
CA TYR A 639 -30.01 -36.17 12.97
C TYR A 639 -31.29 -36.60 12.20
N ASP A 640 -32.39 -35.87 12.36
CA ASP A 640 -33.66 -36.10 11.62
C ASP A 640 -33.78 -35.03 10.54
N ASP A 641 -33.42 -35.36 9.30
CA ASP A 641 -33.44 -34.44 8.15
C ASP A 641 -34.87 -34.07 7.68
N GLY A 642 -35.90 -34.65 8.30
CA GLY A 642 -37.31 -34.47 7.96
C GLY A 642 -37.68 -34.99 6.57
N ASN A 643 -36.80 -35.76 5.91
CA ASN A 643 -36.99 -36.23 4.56
C ASN A 643 -37.81 -37.53 4.52
N SER A 644 -39.11 -37.33 4.31
CA SER A 644 -40.07 -38.43 4.20
C SER A 644 -39.88 -39.44 3.05
N THR A 645 -38.84 -39.30 2.21
CA THR A 645 -38.66 -40.10 0.98
C THR A 645 -37.34 -40.87 0.87
N LEU A 646 -36.31 -40.56 1.66
CA LEU A 646 -34.99 -41.22 1.62
C LEU A 646 -34.66 -41.83 3.00
N PRO A 647 -33.88 -42.92 3.08
CA PRO A 647 -33.60 -43.62 4.36
C PRO A 647 -32.71 -42.88 5.37
N GLY A 648 -32.34 -41.62 5.17
CA GLY A 648 -31.54 -40.84 6.15
C GLY A 648 -30.18 -41.43 6.55
N ASP A 649 -29.58 -42.34 5.77
CA ASP A 649 -28.36 -43.07 6.18
C ASP A 649 -27.06 -42.23 6.20
N ASN A 650 -27.13 -40.94 5.85
CA ASN A 650 -25.96 -40.07 5.72
C ASN A 650 -25.83 -39.08 6.88
N ASP A 651 -26.74 -39.13 7.86
CA ASP A 651 -26.87 -38.15 8.93
C ASP A 651 -26.94 -38.86 10.28
N TYR A 652 -25.84 -39.02 11.01
CA TYR A 652 -25.81 -39.79 12.27
C TYR A 652 -24.54 -39.55 13.11
N ALA A 653 -24.65 -39.75 14.43
CA ALA A 653 -23.48 -39.81 15.31
C ALA A 653 -22.90 -41.23 15.44
N THR A 654 -21.59 -41.38 15.35
CA THR A 654 -20.85 -42.57 15.79
C THR A 654 -20.45 -42.39 17.25
N ILE A 655 -20.95 -43.25 18.13
CA ILE A 655 -20.54 -43.29 19.55
C ILE A 655 -19.51 -44.39 19.72
N ALA A 656 -18.27 -44.02 20.03
CA ALA A 656 -17.10 -44.88 19.93
C ALA A 656 -16.94 -45.89 21.07
N ASP A 657 -17.17 -45.46 22.31
CA ASP A 657 -16.71 -46.14 23.52
C ASP A 657 -17.80 -46.36 24.58
N PHE A 658 -19.07 -46.16 24.21
CA PHE A 658 -20.23 -46.27 25.10
C PHE A 658 -20.20 -47.48 26.05
N ASN A 659 -20.37 -47.20 27.33
CA ASN A 659 -20.45 -48.14 28.43
C ASN A 659 -21.82 -48.12 29.11
N THR A 660 -22.50 -49.28 29.07
CA THR A 660 -23.86 -49.43 29.62
C THR A 660 -24.00 -49.24 31.15
N THR A 661 -22.91 -49.21 31.91
CA THR A 661 -22.97 -48.96 33.37
C THR A 661 -22.86 -47.50 33.73
N ASP A 662 -22.15 -46.73 32.91
CA ASP A 662 -21.67 -45.40 33.27
C ASP A 662 -22.32 -44.33 32.38
N ASP A 663 -22.55 -44.62 31.09
CA ASP A 663 -22.94 -43.60 30.11
C ASP A 663 -24.45 -43.52 29.84
N ILE A 664 -24.86 -42.40 29.25
CA ILE A 664 -26.25 -42.05 28.92
C ILE A 664 -26.34 -41.55 27.47
N ILE A 665 -27.31 -42.08 26.73
CA ILE A 665 -27.77 -41.52 25.46
C ILE A 665 -29.10 -40.79 25.69
N GLN A 666 -29.16 -39.49 25.37
CA GLN A 666 -30.36 -38.67 25.50
C GLN A 666 -31.19 -38.65 24.20
N LEU A 667 -32.49 -38.92 24.33
CA LEU A 667 -33.48 -39.02 23.26
C LEU A 667 -34.77 -38.27 23.59
N ARG A 668 -35.63 -38.05 22.59
CA ARG A 668 -36.90 -37.33 22.70
C ARG A 668 -38.12 -38.25 22.69
N GLY A 669 -39.15 -37.88 23.42
CA GLY A 669 -40.44 -38.56 23.47
C GLY A 669 -40.40 -39.79 24.38
N SER A 670 -40.47 -40.97 23.78
CA SER A 670 -40.54 -42.24 24.50
C SER A 670 -39.83 -43.35 23.74
N SER A 671 -39.53 -44.46 24.42
CA SER A 671 -38.89 -45.63 23.80
C SER A 671 -39.63 -46.19 22.58
N SER A 672 -40.95 -45.97 22.45
CA SER A 672 -41.70 -46.40 21.26
C SER A 672 -41.40 -45.60 19.99
N ASN A 673 -40.72 -44.46 20.11
CA ASN A 673 -40.31 -43.60 19.01
C ASN A 673 -39.00 -44.04 18.34
N TYR A 674 -38.38 -45.15 18.79
CA TYR A 674 -37.07 -45.58 18.29
C TYR A 674 -37.01 -47.09 18.04
N LEU A 675 -36.05 -47.51 17.23
CA LEU A 675 -35.74 -48.90 16.91
C LEU A 675 -34.23 -49.16 17.05
N LEU A 676 -33.85 -50.39 17.42
CA LEU A 676 -32.46 -50.84 17.48
C LEU A 676 -32.24 -51.97 16.46
N SER A 677 -31.11 -51.94 15.76
CA SER A 677 -30.64 -53.03 14.89
C SER A 677 -29.18 -53.35 15.19
N VAL A 678 -28.77 -54.61 15.07
CA VAL A 678 -27.38 -55.03 15.27
C VAL A 678 -26.72 -55.28 13.93
N ASP A 679 -25.57 -54.66 13.70
CA ASP A 679 -24.75 -54.81 12.50
C ASP A 679 -23.30 -55.14 12.91
N GLY A 680 -22.89 -56.41 12.74
CA GLY A 680 -21.59 -56.88 13.22
C GLY A 680 -21.45 -56.78 14.75
N SER A 681 -20.46 -56.01 15.21
CA SER A 681 -20.21 -55.69 16.63
C SER A 681 -20.96 -54.46 17.12
N ASN A 682 -21.67 -53.75 16.25
CA ASN A 682 -22.23 -52.43 16.54
C ASN A 682 -23.76 -52.48 16.62
N THR A 683 -24.35 -51.53 17.35
CA THR A 683 -25.80 -51.32 17.40
C THR A 683 -26.15 -50.02 16.69
N LYS A 684 -27.07 -50.07 15.73
CA LYS A 684 -27.65 -48.92 15.04
C LYS A 684 -28.95 -48.49 15.72
N LEU A 685 -29.09 -47.20 15.99
CA LEU A 685 -30.26 -46.56 16.59
C LEU A 685 -31.00 -45.75 15.53
N TYR A 686 -32.30 -46.03 15.36
CA TYR A 686 -33.16 -45.38 14.38
C TYR A 686 -34.32 -44.64 15.05
N ILE A 687 -34.76 -43.52 14.47
CA ILE A 687 -36.06 -42.90 14.79
C ILE A 687 -37.19 -43.59 14.01
N ASN A 688 -38.21 -44.04 14.74
CA ASN A 688 -39.36 -44.79 14.21
C ASN A 688 -40.42 -43.83 13.65
N LYS A 689 -40.50 -43.71 12.32
CA LYS A 689 -41.41 -42.76 11.64
C LYS A 689 -42.77 -43.42 11.32
N PRO A 690 -43.91 -42.75 11.56
CA PRO A 690 -45.23 -43.33 11.33
C PRO A 690 -45.64 -43.30 9.85
N GLY A 691 -45.96 -44.46 9.25
CA GLY A 691 -46.60 -44.53 7.93
C GLY A 691 -45.78 -45.29 6.89
N SER A 692 -45.60 -44.70 5.70
CA SER A 692 -44.74 -45.23 4.63
C SER A 692 -43.38 -44.52 4.53
N GLU A 693 -43.09 -43.63 5.48
CA GLU A 693 -41.81 -42.96 5.64
C GLU A 693 -40.77 -43.99 6.14
N PRO A 694 -39.56 -44.04 5.56
CA PRO A 694 -38.49 -44.91 6.05
C PRO A 694 -38.01 -44.45 7.44
N ASP A 695 -37.59 -45.40 8.28
CA ASP A 695 -36.93 -45.09 9.55
C ASP A 695 -35.54 -44.50 9.26
N GLU A 696 -35.15 -43.46 9.99
CA GLU A 696 -33.88 -42.74 9.78
C GLU A 696 -32.86 -43.15 10.85
N LEU A 697 -31.61 -43.38 10.44
CA LEU A 697 -30.50 -43.67 11.34
C LEU A 697 -30.11 -42.38 12.07
N ILE A 698 -29.92 -42.44 13.40
CA ILE A 698 -29.48 -41.26 14.18
C ILE A 698 -28.22 -41.52 14.99
N ALA A 699 -27.85 -42.80 15.20
CA ALA A 699 -26.56 -43.14 15.78
C ALA A 699 -26.09 -44.58 15.48
N VAL A 700 -24.77 -44.76 15.47
CA VAL A 700 -24.07 -46.05 15.47
C VAL A 700 -23.28 -46.17 16.77
N ILE A 701 -23.67 -47.11 17.64
CA ILE A 701 -22.99 -47.38 18.90
C ILE A 701 -22.02 -48.55 18.69
N ASN A 702 -20.71 -48.26 18.78
CA ASN A 702 -19.66 -49.23 18.50
C ASN A 702 -19.51 -50.27 19.61
N ASN A 703 -19.15 -51.49 19.23
CA ASN A 703 -18.85 -52.61 20.15
C ASN A 703 -19.95 -53.00 21.15
N GLN A 704 -21.20 -52.58 20.90
CA GLN A 704 -22.37 -52.92 21.68
C GLN A 704 -23.36 -53.75 20.86
N THR A 705 -23.89 -54.83 21.42
CA THR A 705 -24.84 -55.74 20.72
C THR A 705 -26.10 -56.08 21.51
N ALA A 706 -26.23 -55.60 22.75
CA ALA A 706 -27.29 -55.99 23.69
C ALA A 706 -28.03 -54.79 24.31
N LEU A 707 -28.17 -53.70 23.56
CA LEU A 707 -28.86 -52.50 24.03
C LEU A 707 -30.39 -52.68 24.08
N SER A 708 -31.05 -51.95 24.98
CA SER A 708 -32.49 -52.00 25.22
C SER A 708 -33.03 -50.59 25.49
N LEU A 709 -33.97 -50.12 24.66
CA LEU A 709 -34.62 -48.80 24.76
C LEU A 709 -35.41 -48.56 26.07
N THR A 710 -35.55 -49.56 26.95
CA THR A 710 -36.17 -49.38 28.28
C THR A 710 -35.15 -49.38 29.42
N ALA A 711 -33.86 -49.46 29.12
CA ALA A 711 -32.79 -49.42 30.10
C ALA A 711 -32.50 -47.98 30.57
N SER A 712 -31.81 -47.83 31.70
CA SER A 712 -31.52 -46.53 32.32
C SER A 712 -30.50 -45.69 31.56
N TYR A 713 -29.67 -46.29 30.72
CA TYR A 713 -28.71 -45.59 29.85
C TYR A 713 -29.37 -44.94 28.62
N PHE A 714 -30.67 -45.10 28.42
CA PHE A 714 -31.45 -44.26 27.52
C PHE A 714 -32.32 -43.30 28.34
N SER A 715 -32.08 -42.00 28.19
CA SER A 715 -32.87 -40.93 28.81
C SER A 715 -33.87 -40.35 27.81
N TYR A 716 -35.13 -40.16 28.19
CA TYR A 716 -36.19 -39.63 27.32
C TYR A 716 -36.77 -38.31 27.83
N VAL A 717 -36.75 -37.26 27.01
CA VAL A 717 -37.37 -35.96 27.30
C VAL A 717 -38.76 -35.83 26.64
N SER A 718 -39.80 -35.39 27.36
CA SER A 718 -41.23 -35.59 26.96
C SER A 718 -41.76 -34.77 25.76
N SER A 719 -42.73 -35.32 25.00
CA SER A 719 -43.52 -34.63 23.95
C SER A 719 -44.95 -34.22 24.43
N PRO A 720 -45.53 -33.05 24.04
CA PRO A 720 -46.82 -32.54 24.57
C PRO A 720 -48.15 -33.04 23.88
N THR A 721 -49.31 -33.15 24.59
CA THR A 721 -50.67 -33.54 24.08
C THR A 721 -51.71 -32.39 24.00
N LEU A 722 -52.59 -32.32 22.97
CA LEU A 722 -53.26 -31.06 22.53
C LEU A 722 -54.82 -31.12 22.24
N PRO A 723 -55.72 -30.25 22.79
CA PRO A 723 -57.20 -30.10 22.52
C PRO A 723 -57.65 -29.65 21.09
N SER A 724 -58.93 -29.75 20.66
CA SER A 724 -59.40 -29.35 19.29
C SER A 724 -60.36 -28.12 19.24
N ILE A 725 -60.24 -27.26 18.22
CA ILE A 725 -60.94 -25.94 18.11
C ILE A 725 -61.80 -25.76 16.83
N THR A 726 -63.00 -25.16 16.92
CA THR A 726 -63.86 -24.74 15.79
C THR A 726 -64.20 -23.23 15.82
N LEU A 727 -64.62 -22.65 14.70
CA LEU A 727 -64.82 -21.20 14.48
C LEU A 727 -66.09 -20.87 13.66
N ALA A 728 -66.79 -19.76 13.98
CA ALA A 728 -67.94 -19.20 13.22
C ALA A 728 -68.11 -17.67 13.42
N VAL A 729 -68.85 -16.96 12.54
CA VAL A 729 -69.10 -15.50 12.61
C VAL A 729 -70.60 -15.14 12.50
N SER A 730 -71.06 -14.12 13.24
CA SER A 730 -72.42 -13.54 13.12
C SER A 730 -72.48 -12.11 13.67
N PRO A 731 -73.10 -11.12 12.98
CA PRO A 731 -73.67 -11.19 11.63
C PRO A 731 -72.58 -11.38 10.54
N ALA A 732 -72.97 -11.66 9.30
CA ALA A 732 -72.03 -11.94 8.20
C ALA A 732 -71.50 -10.68 7.48
N SER A 733 -72.14 -9.52 7.64
CA SER A 733 -71.67 -8.25 7.06
C SER A 733 -72.15 -7.02 7.85
N VAL A 734 -71.38 -5.94 7.77
CA VAL A 734 -71.59 -4.62 8.44
C VAL A 734 -71.13 -3.46 7.54
N THR A 735 -71.51 -2.22 7.85
CA THR A 735 -71.03 -1.00 7.16
C THR A 735 -69.87 -0.38 7.94
N GLU A 736 -68.92 0.27 7.26
CA GLU A 736 -67.73 0.91 7.85
C GLU A 736 -68.08 1.95 8.93
N ASP A 737 -68.90 2.96 8.59
CA ASP A 737 -69.42 3.95 9.56
C ASP A 737 -70.59 3.43 10.45
N GLY A 738 -70.82 2.12 10.48
CA GLY A 738 -71.94 1.50 11.18
C GLY A 738 -71.71 1.26 12.69
N THR A 739 -72.79 1.14 13.47
CA THR A 739 -72.69 0.83 14.92
C THR A 739 -72.71 -0.69 15.23
N THR A 740 -72.45 -1.55 14.24
CA THR A 740 -72.62 -3.01 14.37
C THR A 740 -71.32 -3.73 14.03
N ASN A 741 -70.95 -4.73 14.84
CA ASN A 741 -69.62 -5.36 14.76
C ASN A 741 -69.73 -6.80 14.25
N LEU A 742 -68.67 -7.33 13.66
CA LEU A 742 -68.54 -8.75 13.31
C LEU A 742 -68.03 -9.53 14.53
N VAL A 743 -68.78 -10.53 15.00
CA VAL A 743 -68.38 -11.33 16.17
C VAL A 743 -68.00 -12.75 15.76
N TYR A 744 -66.71 -13.08 15.87
CA TYR A 744 -66.16 -14.41 15.64
C TYR A 744 -66.11 -15.21 16.94
N THR A 745 -66.73 -16.38 16.95
CA THR A 745 -66.82 -17.25 18.14
C THR A 745 -66.03 -18.54 17.91
N PHE A 746 -65.04 -18.77 18.78
CA PHE A 746 -64.22 -19.97 18.85
C PHE A 746 -64.80 -20.93 19.88
N THR A 747 -64.87 -22.22 19.56
CA THR A 747 -65.39 -23.27 20.44
C THR A 747 -64.36 -24.40 20.59
N ARG A 748 -64.11 -24.84 21.83
CA ARG A 748 -63.09 -25.84 22.17
C ARG A 748 -63.70 -27.16 22.67
N SER A 749 -63.13 -28.30 22.28
CA SER A 749 -63.48 -29.62 22.84
C SER A 749 -62.64 -30.00 24.07
N GLY A 750 -63.20 -30.81 24.98
CA GLY A 750 -62.52 -31.27 26.21
C GLY A 750 -62.43 -30.23 27.33
N VAL A 751 -61.58 -30.45 28.34
CA VAL A 751 -61.39 -29.54 29.50
C VAL A 751 -59.90 -29.18 29.62
N THR A 752 -59.56 -27.89 29.71
CA THR A 752 -58.21 -27.41 30.07
C THR A 752 -58.24 -26.79 31.47
N THR A 753 -57.26 -27.12 32.32
CA THR A 753 -57.11 -26.56 33.67
C THR A 753 -56.40 -25.21 33.69
N ASN A 754 -55.53 -24.97 32.70
CA ASN A 754 -54.88 -23.69 32.44
C ASN A 754 -55.53 -22.99 31.21
N PRO A 755 -55.39 -21.65 31.08
CA PRO A 755 -55.81 -20.94 29.89
C PRO A 755 -55.16 -21.51 28.62
N LEU A 756 -55.92 -21.56 27.52
CA LEU A 756 -55.43 -22.03 26.22
C LEU A 756 -55.48 -20.89 25.21
N THR A 757 -54.34 -20.51 24.67
CA THR A 757 -54.23 -19.52 23.59
C THR A 757 -54.25 -20.23 22.25
N VAL A 758 -55.20 -19.84 21.39
CA VAL A 758 -55.39 -20.43 20.06
C VAL A 758 -55.02 -19.41 19.01
N ASN A 759 -54.18 -19.79 18.07
CA ASN A 759 -53.80 -18.96 16.94
C ASN A 759 -54.83 -19.09 15.82
N TYR A 760 -55.05 -17.99 15.13
CA TYR A 760 -55.77 -17.95 13.87
C TYR A 760 -55.02 -17.00 12.94
N THR A 761 -55.05 -17.26 11.64
CA THR A 761 -54.66 -16.24 10.69
C THR A 761 -55.84 -15.34 10.42
N LEU A 762 -55.50 -14.07 10.24
CA LEU A 762 -56.39 -13.06 9.75
C LEU A 762 -56.08 -12.87 8.27
N GLY A 763 -57.08 -12.90 7.43
CA GLY A 763 -56.99 -12.62 6.01
C GLY A 763 -58.26 -11.93 5.54
N GLY A 764 -58.53 -12.01 4.25
CA GLY A 764 -59.55 -11.18 3.62
C GLY A 764 -58.92 -9.94 3.02
N THR A 765 -59.76 -9.00 2.62
CA THR A 765 -59.32 -7.79 1.92
C THR A 765 -59.23 -6.57 2.83
N GLY A 766 -59.74 -6.63 4.07
CA GLY A 766 -59.61 -5.56 5.04
C GLY A 766 -58.44 -5.75 6.01
N THR A 767 -57.87 -4.63 6.44
CA THR A 767 -56.62 -4.45 7.16
C THR A 767 -56.89 -4.08 8.62
N LEU A 768 -56.33 -4.85 9.55
CA LEU A 768 -56.49 -4.62 10.98
C LEU A 768 -55.81 -3.30 11.42
N ASN A 769 -56.55 -2.47 12.13
CA ASN A 769 -56.26 -1.11 12.59
C ASN A 769 -56.23 -0.01 11.52
N THR A 770 -56.47 -0.36 10.26
CA THR A 770 -56.87 0.61 9.24
C THR A 770 -58.38 0.52 9.14
N ASP A 771 -58.91 -0.57 8.60
CA ASP A 771 -60.30 -0.69 8.16
C ASP A 771 -61.21 -1.29 9.25
N TYR A 772 -60.61 -1.94 10.26
CA TYR A 772 -61.29 -2.37 11.49
C TYR A 772 -60.32 -2.53 12.64
N THR A 773 -60.78 -2.30 13.86
CA THR A 773 -60.12 -2.77 15.08
C THR A 773 -60.68 -4.12 15.51
N ARG A 774 -60.00 -4.78 16.44
CA ARG A 774 -60.42 -6.08 16.95
C ARG A 774 -60.12 -6.22 18.43
N THR A 775 -60.91 -7.01 19.14
CA THR A 775 -60.61 -7.35 20.52
C THR A 775 -59.37 -8.24 20.59
N GLY A 776 -58.32 -7.75 21.26
CA GLY A 776 -57.03 -8.41 21.38
C GLY A 776 -56.05 -7.96 20.29
N THR A 777 -54.77 -7.89 20.63
CA THR A 777 -53.71 -7.34 19.76
C THR A 777 -52.98 -8.41 18.94
N ASN A 778 -53.05 -9.66 19.38
CA ASN A 778 -52.37 -10.76 18.72
C ASN A 778 -53.41 -11.56 17.92
N ASN A 779 -52.98 -12.23 16.86
CA ASN A 779 -53.78 -13.17 16.05
C ASN A 779 -54.08 -14.47 16.83
N THR A 780 -54.45 -14.30 18.09
CA THR A 780 -54.70 -15.34 19.05
C THR A 780 -55.94 -15.02 19.87
N VAL A 781 -56.57 -16.06 20.42
CA VAL A 781 -57.69 -15.92 21.34
C VAL A 781 -57.45 -16.85 22.52
N THR A 782 -57.58 -16.32 23.73
CA THR A 782 -57.38 -17.11 24.95
C THR A 782 -58.71 -17.58 25.50
N PHE A 783 -58.88 -18.89 25.58
CA PHE A 783 -59.88 -19.51 26.42
C PHE A 783 -59.43 -19.36 27.87
N ALA A 784 -60.21 -18.67 28.70
CA ALA A 784 -60.00 -18.69 30.14
C ALA A 784 -60.07 -20.14 30.67
N ALA A 785 -59.38 -20.43 31.78
CA ALA A 785 -59.38 -21.76 32.38
C ALA A 785 -60.80 -22.29 32.59
N GLY A 786 -61.09 -23.50 32.08
CA GLY A 786 -62.43 -24.11 32.13
C GLY A 786 -63.46 -23.56 31.14
N SER A 787 -63.18 -22.49 30.38
CA SER A 787 -64.11 -21.96 29.36
C SER A 787 -64.14 -22.85 28.12
N SER A 788 -65.34 -23.01 27.54
CA SER A 788 -65.55 -23.75 26.28
C SER A 788 -65.63 -22.84 25.05
N THR A 789 -65.74 -21.53 25.23
CA THR A 789 -65.80 -20.55 24.14
C THR A 789 -64.90 -19.35 24.41
N ALA A 790 -64.44 -18.73 23.34
CA ALA A 790 -63.79 -17.43 23.37
C ALA A 790 -64.19 -16.65 22.10
N THR A 791 -64.18 -15.33 22.16
CA THR A 791 -64.68 -14.49 21.06
C THR A 791 -63.66 -13.47 20.64
N VAL A 792 -63.67 -13.17 19.34
CA VAL A 792 -62.93 -12.09 18.73
C VAL A 792 -63.94 -11.19 18.04
N THR A 793 -64.10 -9.97 18.54
CA THR A 793 -64.97 -8.96 17.95
C THR A 793 -64.15 -8.10 17.01
N VAL A 794 -64.60 -7.96 15.78
CA VAL A 794 -64.05 -7.10 14.73
C VAL A 794 -65.00 -5.90 14.60
N ASP A 795 -64.46 -4.72 14.82
CA ASP A 795 -65.16 -3.44 14.90
C ASP A 795 -64.66 -2.54 13.77
N PRO A 796 -65.45 -2.29 12.70
CA PRO A 796 -65.03 -1.44 11.59
C PRO A 796 -64.54 -0.07 12.06
N THR A 797 -63.48 0.44 11.43
CA THR A 797 -62.94 1.76 11.74
C THR A 797 -63.57 2.74 10.76
N ALA A 798 -64.37 3.66 11.28
CA ALA A 798 -64.90 4.76 10.48
C ALA A 798 -63.76 5.70 10.05
N ASP A 799 -63.59 5.95 8.74
CA ASP A 799 -62.71 7.01 8.27
C ASP A 799 -63.27 7.86 7.11
N THR A 800 -62.40 8.40 6.24
CA THR A 800 -62.80 9.23 5.09
C THR A 800 -62.09 8.80 3.78
N THR A 801 -61.41 7.66 3.79
CA THR A 801 -60.53 7.12 2.75
C THR A 801 -61.29 6.21 1.81
N VAL A 802 -61.27 6.47 0.49
CA VAL A 802 -61.98 5.55 -0.44
C VAL A 802 -61.30 4.21 -0.49
N GLU A 803 -62.09 3.21 -0.18
CA GLU A 803 -61.68 1.83 -0.40
C GLU A 803 -62.74 0.99 -1.11
N SER A 804 -62.47 -0.30 -1.26
CA SER A 804 -63.44 -1.25 -1.81
C SER A 804 -64.27 -1.83 -0.66
N ASN A 805 -65.38 -2.53 -0.92
CA ASN A 805 -65.95 -3.37 0.15
C ASN A 805 -64.95 -4.45 0.53
N GLU A 806 -64.83 -4.69 1.82
CA GLU A 806 -63.74 -5.47 2.38
C GLU A 806 -64.22 -6.72 3.10
N THR A 807 -63.36 -7.72 3.18
CA THR A 807 -63.64 -8.97 3.88
C THR A 807 -62.67 -9.16 5.04
N VAL A 808 -63.18 -9.69 6.14
CA VAL A 808 -62.37 -10.14 7.28
C VAL A 808 -62.54 -11.65 7.38
N ILE A 809 -61.45 -12.38 7.24
CA ILE A 809 -61.44 -13.84 7.20
C ILE A 809 -60.60 -14.33 8.37
N LEU A 810 -61.21 -15.08 9.28
CA LEU A 810 -60.44 -15.78 10.32
C LEU A 810 -60.35 -17.25 9.92
N THR A 811 -59.11 -17.75 9.86
CA THR A 811 -58.82 -19.17 9.63
C THR A 811 -58.05 -19.70 10.83
N LEU A 812 -58.47 -20.82 11.40
CA LEU A 812 -57.72 -21.44 12.50
C LEU A 812 -56.32 -21.83 12.00
N ALA A 813 -55.28 -21.42 12.74
CA ALA A 813 -53.89 -21.66 12.40
C ALA A 813 -53.29 -22.76 13.26
N ALA A 814 -52.21 -23.38 12.80
CA ALA A 814 -51.44 -24.30 13.61
C ALA A 814 -50.87 -23.57 14.84
N GLY A 815 -50.81 -24.26 15.97
CA GLY A 815 -50.28 -23.71 17.20
C GLY A 815 -49.92 -24.81 18.17
N THR A 816 -49.09 -24.46 19.16
CA THR A 816 -48.77 -25.36 20.26
C THR A 816 -49.98 -25.43 21.19
N GLY A 817 -50.24 -26.59 21.76
CA GLY A 817 -51.33 -26.72 22.71
C GLY A 817 -52.70 -27.09 22.12
N TYR A 818 -52.92 -27.14 20.79
CA TYR A 818 -54.22 -27.57 20.21
C TYR A 818 -54.14 -28.16 18.77
N THR A 819 -55.27 -28.67 18.27
CA THR A 819 -55.53 -29.22 16.93
C THR A 819 -56.71 -28.47 16.27
N ILE A 820 -56.76 -28.42 14.94
CA ILE A 820 -57.73 -27.62 14.17
C ILE A 820 -58.97 -28.46 13.81
N GLY A 821 -60.16 -27.98 14.18
CA GLY A 821 -61.46 -28.63 13.91
C GLY A 821 -62.32 -27.96 12.82
N THR A 822 -62.23 -26.64 12.65
CA THR A 822 -62.78 -25.95 11.46
C THR A 822 -61.66 -25.72 10.46
N THR A 823 -61.66 -26.45 9.35
CA THR A 823 -60.60 -26.43 8.33
C THR A 823 -60.84 -25.43 7.20
N THR A 824 -62.04 -24.86 7.11
CA THR A 824 -62.41 -23.86 6.09
C THR A 824 -62.40 -22.45 6.68
N PRO A 825 -61.94 -21.43 5.93
CA PRO A 825 -61.97 -20.04 6.38
C PRO A 825 -63.38 -19.53 6.72
N VAL A 826 -63.49 -18.64 7.71
CA VAL A 826 -64.75 -18.01 8.13
C VAL A 826 -64.72 -16.53 7.77
N THR A 827 -65.64 -16.09 6.92
CA THR A 827 -65.62 -14.75 6.29
C THR A 827 -66.75 -13.86 6.81
N GLY A 828 -66.41 -12.62 7.18
CA GLY A 828 -67.33 -11.50 7.37
C GLY A 828 -66.98 -10.34 6.42
N THR A 829 -67.88 -9.39 6.19
CA THR A 829 -67.70 -8.29 5.21
C THR A 829 -67.96 -6.90 5.82
N ILE A 830 -67.08 -5.93 5.54
CA ILE A 830 -67.20 -4.50 5.83
C ILE A 830 -67.49 -3.77 4.50
N ASN A 831 -68.38 -2.78 4.47
CA ASN A 831 -68.73 -2.06 3.24
C ASN A 831 -68.31 -0.58 3.34
N ASN A 832 -67.53 -0.09 2.37
CA ASN A 832 -66.95 1.28 2.30
C ASN A 832 -67.96 2.37 1.95
N ASP A 833 -67.76 3.59 2.47
CA ASP A 833 -68.57 4.78 2.16
C ASP A 833 -67.85 6.12 1.74
N ASP A 834 -66.55 6.13 1.35
CA ASP A 834 -65.72 7.38 1.17
C ASP A 834 -65.22 7.87 -0.25
N THR A 835 -64.52 9.06 -0.41
CA THR A 835 -64.01 9.69 -1.72
C THR A 835 -62.48 10.23 -1.79
N THR A 836 -61.70 10.18 -2.94
CA THR A 836 -60.16 10.20 -3.05
C THR A 836 -59.42 11.52 -3.51
N VAL A 837 -58.12 11.75 -3.12
CA VAL A 837 -57.19 12.88 -3.50
C VAL A 837 -55.71 12.42 -3.80
N THR A 838 -54.92 13.06 -4.71
CA THR A 838 -53.54 12.67 -5.12
C THR A 838 -52.47 13.79 -5.03
N SER A 839 -51.23 13.50 -4.56
CA SER A 839 -50.09 14.45 -4.32
C SER A 839 -48.76 14.05 -5.02
N GLN A 840 -47.89 15.00 -5.37
CA GLN A 840 -46.61 14.82 -6.08
C GLN A 840 -45.44 15.67 -5.49
N LEU A 841 -44.22 15.11 -5.47
CA LEU A 841 -42.98 15.71 -4.93
C LEU A 841 -42.01 16.21 -6.02
N SER A 842 -41.32 17.33 -5.75
CA SER A 842 -40.19 17.84 -6.53
C SER A 842 -39.09 18.43 -5.64
N ILE A 843 -37.83 18.48 -6.10
CA ILE A 843 -36.68 19.10 -5.43
C ILE A 843 -36.04 20.16 -6.34
N ASN A 844 -35.41 21.20 -5.79
CA ASN A 844 -34.78 22.28 -6.56
C ASN A 844 -33.25 22.12 -6.70
N ASP A 845 -32.69 22.69 -7.76
CA ASP A 845 -31.25 22.86 -7.94
C ASP A 845 -30.73 24.10 -7.18
N ILE A 846 -29.47 24.09 -6.77
CA ILE A 846 -28.79 25.22 -6.10
C ILE A 846 -27.31 25.34 -6.53
N THR A 847 -26.74 26.52 -6.31
CA THR A 847 -25.29 26.76 -6.38
C THR A 847 -24.81 27.28 -5.04
N VAL A 848 -23.68 26.79 -4.55
CA VAL A 848 -23.04 27.17 -3.28
C VAL A 848 -21.60 27.61 -3.53
N VAL A 849 -21.08 28.48 -2.67
CA VAL A 849 -19.69 28.95 -2.75
C VAL A 849 -18.88 28.36 -1.61
N GLU A 850 -17.84 27.62 -1.95
CA GLU A 850 -16.91 27.03 -0.99
C GLU A 850 -16.27 28.11 -0.10
N GLY A 851 -16.12 27.80 1.18
CA GLY A 851 -15.58 28.74 2.19
C GLY A 851 -16.52 29.86 2.63
N LYS A 852 -17.64 30.03 1.93
CA LYS A 852 -18.74 30.92 2.32
C LYS A 852 -19.94 30.14 2.85
N ASP A 853 -20.33 29.07 2.17
CA ASP A 853 -21.51 28.26 2.47
C ASP A 853 -21.09 26.90 3.05
N ASN A 854 -21.26 26.69 4.36
CA ASN A 854 -20.89 25.43 5.02
C ASN A 854 -21.81 24.24 4.66
N ASN A 855 -22.96 24.49 4.03
CA ASN A 855 -23.94 23.46 3.68
C ASN A 855 -24.71 23.84 2.40
N ALA A 856 -24.97 22.82 1.57
CA ALA A 856 -25.97 22.85 0.52
C ALA A 856 -27.37 22.53 1.11
N ILE A 857 -28.30 23.48 1.02
CA ILE A 857 -29.66 23.36 1.55
C ILE A 857 -30.68 23.30 0.39
N LEU A 858 -31.18 22.10 0.09
CA LEU A 858 -32.18 21.88 -0.96
C LEU A 858 -33.58 21.86 -0.36
N THR A 859 -34.58 22.32 -1.11
CA THR A 859 -36.00 22.35 -0.75
C THR A 859 -36.80 21.36 -1.59
N VAL A 860 -37.54 20.49 -0.91
CA VAL A 860 -38.52 19.57 -1.51
C VAL A 860 -39.91 20.18 -1.41
N THR A 861 -40.68 20.18 -2.48
CA THR A 861 -42.03 20.78 -2.60
C THR A 861 -43.12 19.74 -2.90
N VAL A 862 -44.33 19.95 -2.37
CA VAL A 862 -45.54 19.13 -2.61
C VAL A 862 -46.60 19.96 -3.35
N ASP A 863 -47.13 19.47 -4.48
CA ASP A 863 -48.09 20.20 -5.32
C ASP A 863 -49.50 20.34 -4.71
N ASN A 864 -50.00 19.27 -4.10
CA ASN A 864 -51.30 19.14 -3.45
C ASN A 864 -51.04 18.56 -2.06
N PRO A 865 -50.88 19.37 -1.00
CA PRO A 865 -50.54 18.87 0.33
C PRO A 865 -51.51 17.78 0.80
N ASN A 866 -50.95 16.61 1.15
CA ASN A 866 -51.73 15.43 1.52
C ASN A 866 -52.21 15.55 2.98
N PRO A 867 -53.48 15.20 3.31
CA PRO A 867 -53.95 15.11 4.70
C PRO A 867 -53.26 14.02 5.53
N GLN A 868 -52.50 13.10 4.91
CA GLN A 868 -51.61 12.13 5.53
C GLN A 868 -50.14 12.58 5.43
N PRO A 869 -49.25 12.16 6.35
CA PRO A 869 -47.83 12.50 6.26
C PRO A 869 -47.20 11.86 5.02
N ILE A 870 -46.27 12.57 4.38
CA ILE A 870 -45.51 12.08 3.23
C ILE A 870 -44.10 11.72 3.70
N THR A 871 -43.64 10.50 3.42
CA THR A 871 -42.26 10.08 3.72
C THR A 871 -41.52 9.77 2.43
N PHE A 872 -40.23 10.11 2.36
CA PHE A 872 -39.37 9.77 1.22
C PHE A 872 -37.90 9.65 1.67
N ASN A 873 -37.11 8.92 0.89
CA ASN A 873 -35.66 8.80 1.07
C ASN A 873 -34.92 9.76 0.14
N TYR A 874 -33.70 10.13 0.50
CA TYR A 874 -32.77 10.83 -0.37
C TYR A 874 -31.36 10.22 -0.29
N THR A 875 -30.62 10.33 -1.39
CA THR A 875 -29.22 9.90 -1.51
C THR A 875 -28.45 10.90 -2.37
N THR A 876 -27.24 11.25 -1.95
CA THR A 876 -26.29 12.02 -2.77
C THR A 876 -25.51 11.14 -3.73
N ALA A 877 -25.20 11.63 -4.93
CA ALA A 877 -24.31 10.97 -5.88
C ALA A 877 -23.42 11.98 -6.63
N PRO A 878 -22.12 11.70 -6.81
CA PRO A 878 -21.19 12.60 -7.48
C PRO A 878 -21.52 12.75 -8.99
N ILE A 879 -21.32 13.95 -9.54
CA ILE A 879 -21.19 14.16 -11.01
C ILE A 879 -19.72 14.34 -11.33
N ASN A 880 -19.15 15.44 -10.82
CA ASN A 880 -17.72 15.77 -10.89
C ASN A 880 -17.18 16.33 -9.56
N ALA A 881 -18.04 16.60 -8.56
CA ALA A 881 -17.63 16.74 -7.17
C ALA A 881 -17.39 15.34 -6.56
N THR A 882 -16.20 15.12 -6.02
CA THR A 882 -15.76 13.96 -5.25
C THR A 882 -16.34 13.94 -3.83
N ALA A 883 -16.99 12.83 -3.49
CA ALA A 883 -17.55 12.63 -2.16
C ALA A 883 -16.45 12.59 -1.08
N ASN A 884 -16.71 13.27 0.04
CA ASN A 884 -15.81 13.46 1.19
C ASN A 884 -14.53 14.26 0.91
N VAL A 885 -14.40 14.82 -0.30
CA VAL A 885 -13.43 15.87 -0.61
C VAL A 885 -14.17 17.21 -0.68
N ASP A 886 -15.23 17.31 -1.48
CA ASP A 886 -15.93 18.59 -1.71
C ASP A 886 -17.27 18.67 -0.94
N TYR A 887 -17.88 17.52 -0.65
CA TYR A 887 -19.10 17.43 0.17
C TYR A 887 -19.16 16.13 0.96
N THR A 888 -19.82 16.13 2.12
CA THR A 888 -20.04 14.88 2.86
C THR A 888 -21.20 14.09 2.25
N SER A 889 -20.92 12.89 1.73
CA SER A 889 -21.96 12.02 1.17
C SER A 889 -22.99 11.62 2.22
N LYS A 890 -24.28 11.63 1.86
CA LYS A 890 -25.37 11.42 2.80
C LYS A 890 -26.54 10.68 2.17
N THR A 891 -27.11 9.77 2.95
CA THR A 891 -28.43 9.18 2.71
C THR A 891 -29.32 9.40 3.92
N GLY A 892 -30.63 9.43 3.72
CA GLY A 892 -31.57 9.56 4.84
C GLY A 892 -33.03 9.55 4.44
N THR A 893 -33.90 9.60 5.45
CA THR A 893 -35.36 9.64 5.29
C THR A 893 -35.92 10.94 5.85
N ILE A 894 -36.82 11.59 5.10
CA ILE A 894 -37.53 12.80 5.51
C ILE A 894 -39.03 12.48 5.64
N THR A 895 -39.66 13.05 6.67
CA THR A 895 -41.11 13.03 6.86
C THR A 895 -41.67 14.45 6.76
N ILE A 896 -42.52 14.70 5.77
CA ILE A 896 -43.33 15.92 5.65
C ILE A 896 -44.62 15.70 6.45
N ALA A 897 -44.88 16.59 7.41
CA ALA A 897 -46.10 16.54 8.21
C ALA A 897 -47.38 16.70 7.34
N PRO A 898 -48.53 16.18 7.79
CA PRO A 898 -49.81 16.36 7.09
C PRO A 898 -50.08 17.81 6.70
N ASN A 899 -50.66 18.01 5.52
CA ASN A 899 -51.06 19.31 4.95
C ASN A 899 -49.90 20.32 4.83
N THR A 900 -48.64 19.85 4.83
CA THR A 900 -47.44 20.69 4.67
C THR A 900 -46.93 20.61 3.23
N ALA A 901 -46.49 21.75 2.69
CA ALA A 901 -46.14 21.87 1.28
C ALA A 901 -44.62 21.77 0.98
N THR A 902 -43.75 21.79 2.00
CA THR A 902 -42.29 21.82 1.79
C THR A 902 -41.49 21.13 2.91
N ALA A 903 -40.29 20.64 2.59
CA ALA A 903 -39.25 20.20 3.53
C ALA A 903 -37.84 20.53 3.00
N THR A 904 -36.80 20.43 3.84
CA THR A 904 -35.41 20.75 3.46
C THR A 904 -34.44 19.60 3.71
N ILE A 905 -33.43 19.47 2.85
CA ILE A 905 -32.30 18.54 2.97
C ILE A 905 -31.03 19.39 3.12
N SER A 906 -30.16 19.04 4.09
CA SER A 906 -28.88 19.73 4.33
C SER A 906 -27.70 18.77 4.15
N ILE A 907 -26.82 19.10 3.21
CA ILE A 907 -25.59 18.37 2.87
C ILE A 907 -24.39 19.26 3.24
N PRO A 908 -23.47 18.82 4.11
CA PRO A 908 -22.26 19.59 4.42
C PRO A 908 -21.35 19.74 3.19
N ILE A 909 -20.84 20.95 2.98
CA ILE A 909 -19.79 21.26 1.98
C ILE A 909 -18.46 21.31 2.73
N LEU A 910 -17.46 20.62 2.19
CA LEU A 910 -16.11 20.59 2.74
C LEU A 910 -15.32 21.70 2.05
N ASN A 911 -14.53 22.43 2.84
CA ASN A 911 -13.80 23.60 2.34
C ASN A 911 -12.31 23.36 2.39
N ASP A 912 -11.62 23.61 1.28
CA ASP A 912 -10.17 23.70 1.23
C ASP A 912 -9.67 25.09 0.75
N ASN A 913 -8.43 25.17 0.26
CA ASN A 913 -7.83 26.42 -0.26
C ASN A 913 -7.33 26.27 -1.70
N LEU A 914 -7.64 25.15 -2.36
CA LEU A 914 -7.40 24.96 -3.77
C LEU A 914 -8.41 25.81 -4.55
N ASN A 915 -8.15 25.98 -5.85
CA ASN A 915 -9.09 26.67 -6.73
C ASN A 915 -9.36 25.75 -7.89
N GLU A 916 -10.52 25.13 -7.84
CA GLU A 916 -10.99 24.09 -8.72
C GLU A 916 -12.01 24.67 -9.72
N PRO A 917 -12.30 23.97 -10.82
CA PRO A 917 -13.44 24.29 -11.67
C PRO A 917 -14.76 24.14 -10.91
N ASP A 918 -15.86 24.70 -11.43
CA ASP A 918 -17.18 24.41 -10.87
C ASP A 918 -17.48 22.90 -10.91
N GLU A 919 -17.82 22.36 -9.75
CA GLU A 919 -18.09 20.94 -9.54
C GLU A 919 -19.52 20.72 -9.07
N ALA A 920 -20.04 19.51 -9.28
CA ALA A 920 -21.43 19.23 -9.01
C ALA A 920 -21.67 17.81 -8.46
N PHE A 921 -22.73 17.70 -7.67
CA PHE A 921 -23.32 16.43 -7.24
C PHE A 921 -24.85 16.51 -7.28
N THR A 922 -25.50 15.35 -7.24
CA THR A 922 -26.97 15.24 -7.26
C THR A 922 -27.52 14.76 -5.94
N VAL A 923 -28.77 15.15 -5.63
CA VAL A 923 -29.60 14.61 -4.55
C VAL A 923 -30.84 13.97 -5.18
N THR A 924 -30.96 12.65 -5.09
CA THR A 924 -32.07 11.90 -5.70
C THR A 924 -33.10 11.49 -4.66
N LEU A 925 -34.37 11.83 -4.89
CA LEU A 925 -35.50 11.39 -4.08
C LEU A 925 -35.92 9.97 -4.46
N SER A 926 -36.30 9.14 -3.48
CA SER A 926 -36.78 7.78 -3.71
C SER A 926 -37.80 7.33 -2.65
N ASN A 927 -38.47 6.20 -2.89
CA ASN A 927 -39.36 5.53 -1.94
C ASN A 927 -40.44 6.43 -1.31
N ALA A 928 -41.06 7.30 -2.10
CA ALA A 928 -42.11 8.19 -1.61
C ALA A 928 -43.39 7.42 -1.24
N VAL A 929 -43.95 7.72 -0.07
CA VAL A 929 -45.23 7.18 0.45
C VAL A 929 -46.21 8.34 0.59
N ASN A 930 -47.48 8.14 0.21
CA ASN A 930 -48.55 9.16 0.18
C ASN A 930 -48.32 10.33 -0.79
N ALA A 931 -47.32 10.22 -1.66
CA ALA A 931 -47.11 11.08 -2.82
C ALA A 931 -46.39 10.29 -3.92
N THR A 932 -46.42 10.79 -5.15
CA THR A 932 -45.53 10.29 -6.23
C THR A 932 -44.36 11.26 -6.42
N ILE A 933 -43.22 10.78 -6.93
CA ILE A 933 -42.10 11.68 -7.30
C ILE A 933 -42.32 12.16 -8.72
N ASN A 934 -42.15 13.47 -8.95
CA ASN A 934 -42.19 14.02 -10.29
C ASN A 934 -41.02 13.47 -11.13
N PRO A 935 -41.29 12.77 -12.25
CA PRO A 935 -40.23 12.21 -13.10
C PRO A 935 -39.25 13.26 -13.63
N GLU A 936 -39.69 14.51 -13.75
CA GLU A 936 -38.89 15.64 -14.24
C GLU A 936 -38.28 16.50 -13.12
N GLY A 937 -38.51 16.16 -11.85
CA GLY A 937 -38.07 16.98 -10.71
C GLY A 937 -37.72 16.19 -9.44
N GLY A 938 -37.42 14.89 -9.56
CA GLY A 938 -37.02 14.02 -8.46
C GLY A 938 -35.52 14.03 -8.14
N ILE A 939 -34.73 14.79 -8.90
CA ILE A 939 -33.29 14.95 -8.74
C ILE A 939 -33.00 16.44 -8.64
N GLY A 940 -32.26 16.85 -7.62
CA GLY A 940 -31.76 18.22 -7.47
C GLY A 940 -30.25 18.25 -7.64
N GLU A 941 -29.75 19.13 -8.50
CA GLU A 941 -28.32 19.36 -8.74
C GLU A 941 -27.77 20.43 -7.79
N VAL A 942 -26.60 20.18 -7.21
CA VAL A 942 -25.85 21.14 -6.40
C VAL A 942 -24.54 21.42 -7.12
N ILE A 943 -24.31 22.69 -7.47
CA ILE A 943 -23.04 23.17 -8.03
C ILE A 943 -22.23 23.84 -6.92
N ILE A 944 -20.99 23.41 -6.71
CA ILE A 944 -19.99 23.96 -5.80
C ILE A 944 -19.06 24.84 -6.64
N THR A 945 -18.86 26.08 -6.20
CA THR A 945 -18.02 27.08 -6.87
C THR A 945 -16.97 27.61 -5.92
N ASP A 946 -15.81 27.94 -6.45
CA ASP A 946 -14.61 28.16 -5.67
C ASP A 946 -14.19 29.65 -5.58
N THR A 947 -13.26 30.00 -4.67
CA THR A 947 -12.73 31.39 -4.54
C THR A 947 -11.24 31.49 -4.83
N TRP A 948 -10.87 32.13 -5.95
CA TRP A 948 -9.47 32.34 -6.30
C TRP A 948 -8.80 33.34 -5.35
N GLN A 949 -7.86 32.88 -4.52
CA GLN A 949 -7.04 33.76 -3.68
C GLN A 949 -5.71 34.15 -4.36
N SER A 950 -5.32 35.42 -4.35
CA SER A 950 -4.08 35.86 -5.01
C SER A 950 -3.27 36.90 -4.24
N THR A 951 -1.95 36.70 -4.16
CA THR A 951 -0.96 37.68 -3.65
C THR A 951 -0.39 38.58 -4.76
N LEU A 952 -0.82 38.39 -6.01
CA LEU A 952 -0.35 39.11 -7.20
C LEU A 952 -1.51 39.83 -7.89
N THR A 953 -1.18 40.75 -8.81
CA THR A 953 -2.21 41.36 -9.69
C THR A 953 -2.80 40.28 -10.60
N ARG A 954 -4.13 40.25 -10.70
CA ARG A 954 -4.87 39.15 -11.32
C ARG A 954 -5.99 39.63 -12.24
N THR A 955 -6.09 38.98 -13.40
CA THR A 955 -7.31 38.98 -14.24
C THR A 955 -7.93 37.58 -14.16
N LEU A 956 -9.25 37.50 -13.95
CA LEU A 956 -9.98 36.23 -13.90
C LEU A 956 -10.01 35.58 -15.30
N PRO A 957 -9.69 34.29 -15.41
CA PRO A 957 -9.97 33.50 -16.61
C PRO A 957 -11.48 33.39 -16.85
N ASN A 958 -11.89 32.87 -18.01
CA ASN A 958 -13.30 32.52 -18.23
C ASN A 958 -13.74 31.45 -17.22
N ASN A 959 -14.98 31.53 -16.74
CA ASN A 959 -15.60 30.58 -15.78
C ASN A 959 -14.95 30.57 -14.38
N VAL A 960 -14.35 31.69 -13.97
CA VAL A 960 -14.03 31.91 -12.57
C VAL A 960 -14.67 33.22 -12.17
N GLU A 961 -15.54 33.17 -11.17
CA GLU A 961 -16.39 34.30 -10.81
C GLU A 961 -15.98 34.94 -9.48
N ASN A 962 -15.23 34.26 -8.60
CA ASN A 962 -14.83 34.80 -7.30
C ASN A 962 -13.31 35.04 -7.22
N LEU A 963 -12.89 36.28 -6.92
CA LEU A 963 -11.48 36.66 -6.70
C LEU A 963 -11.31 37.33 -5.34
N ARG A 964 -10.36 36.86 -4.53
CA ARG A 964 -9.91 37.52 -3.31
C ARG A 964 -8.41 37.83 -3.36
N LEU A 965 -8.08 39.11 -3.38
CA LEU A 965 -6.70 39.56 -3.22
C LEU A 965 -6.31 39.43 -1.75
N ILE A 966 -5.12 38.89 -1.46
CA ILE A 966 -4.62 38.67 -0.10
C ILE A 966 -3.29 39.41 0.12
N GLY A 967 -2.98 39.71 1.38
CA GLY A 967 -1.80 40.48 1.79
C GLY A 967 -2.01 42.00 1.90
N THR A 968 -0.90 42.74 1.92
CA THR A 968 -0.86 44.20 2.12
C THR A 968 -0.29 44.97 0.92
N ASN A 969 0.10 44.27 -0.15
CA ASN A 969 0.67 44.87 -1.35
C ASN A 969 -0.40 45.54 -2.21
N ASN A 970 -0.02 46.59 -2.96
CA ASN A 970 -0.88 47.28 -3.93
C ASN A 970 -1.02 46.46 -5.22
N ILE A 971 -1.83 45.41 -5.17
CA ILE A 971 -2.14 44.52 -6.29
C ILE A 971 -3.53 44.80 -6.85
N ASN A 972 -3.82 44.39 -8.08
CA ASN A 972 -5.07 44.74 -8.76
C ASN A 972 -5.89 43.51 -9.13
N GLY A 973 -7.20 43.66 -9.22
CA GLY A 973 -8.14 42.62 -9.62
C GLY A 973 -8.92 43.03 -10.87
N THR A 974 -9.04 42.14 -11.84
CA THR A 974 -9.87 42.35 -13.04
C THR A 974 -10.74 41.13 -13.30
N GLY A 975 -12.04 41.34 -13.53
CA GLY A 975 -13.00 40.30 -13.85
C GLY A 975 -12.93 39.81 -15.30
N ASN A 976 -13.86 38.93 -15.66
CA ASN A 976 -14.06 38.35 -16.97
C ASN A 976 -15.36 38.90 -17.63
N ALA A 977 -16.15 38.08 -18.33
CA ALA A 977 -17.39 38.51 -18.97
C ALA A 977 -18.67 38.05 -18.23
N GLY A 978 -18.51 37.34 -17.11
CA GLY A 978 -19.58 36.89 -16.23
C GLY A 978 -19.76 37.79 -15.01
N ASP A 979 -20.69 37.44 -14.13
CA ASP A 979 -21.02 38.24 -12.94
C ASP A 979 -19.99 37.95 -11.82
N ASN A 980 -18.95 38.78 -11.72
CA ASN A 980 -17.83 38.52 -10.83
C ASN A 980 -17.98 39.12 -9.43
N ASN A 981 -17.44 38.43 -8.42
CA ASN A 981 -17.29 38.90 -7.05
C ASN A 981 -15.81 39.10 -6.73
N ILE A 982 -15.35 40.34 -6.75
CA ILE A 982 -13.93 40.70 -6.57
C ILE A 982 -13.75 41.42 -5.25
N THR A 983 -12.88 40.88 -4.39
CA THR A 983 -12.51 41.46 -3.10
C THR A 983 -11.03 41.82 -3.07
N GLY A 984 -10.73 43.09 -2.83
CA GLY A 984 -9.39 43.62 -2.63
C GLY A 984 -8.81 43.26 -1.26
N ASN A 985 -7.54 43.60 -1.06
CA ASN A 985 -6.78 43.32 0.14
C ASN A 985 -6.67 44.57 1.04
N SER A 986 -5.55 44.73 1.75
CA SER A 986 -5.32 45.91 2.59
C SER A 986 -4.41 46.99 1.97
N GLY A 987 -3.97 46.78 0.72
CA GLY A 987 -3.22 47.74 -0.08
C GLY A 987 -4.14 48.57 -0.97
N ASN A 988 -3.58 49.52 -1.72
CA ASN A 988 -4.36 50.33 -2.66
C ASN A 988 -4.58 49.55 -3.97
N ASN A 989 -5.75 48.95 -4.12
CA ASN A 989 -6.09 48.08 -5.24
C ASN A 989 -6.78 48.84 -6.38
N GLN A 990 -6.49 48.47 -7.62
CA GLN A 990 -7.35 48.79 -8.76
C GLN A 990 -8.26 47.60 -9.04
N ILE A 991 -9.57 47.83 -9.04
CA ILE A 991 -10.57 46.77 -9.19
C ILE A 991 -11.47 47.08 -10.38
N ASN A 992 -11.52 46.18 -11.36
CA ASN A 992 -12.37 46.29 -12.54
C ASN A 992 -13.21 45.02 -12.68
N GLY A 993 -14.54 45.14 -12.69
CA GLY A 993 -15.44 44.00 -12.90
C GLY A 993 -15.43 43.44 -14.32
N ALA A 994 -15.03 44.26 -15.30
CA ALA A 994 -15.20 43.99 -16.73
C ALA A 994 -16.70 43.89 -17.11
N ASN A 995 -17.12 42.95 -17.98
CA ASN A 995 -18.55 42.87 -18.33
C ASN A 995 -19.26 41.91 -17.37
N GLY A 996 -20.48 42.24 -16.95
CA GLY A 996 -21.22 41.40 -16.01
C GLY A 996 -22.01 42.29 -15.05
N ALA A 997 -22.78 41.68 -14.16
CA ALA A 997 -23.33 42.35 -12.98
C ALA A 997 -22.39 42.10 -11.79
N ASP A 998 -21.34 42.90 -11.67
CA ASP A 998 -20.25 42.59 -10.76
C ASP A 998 -20.47 43.11 -9.33
N THR A 999 -19.95 42.39 -8.33
CA THR A 999 -19.84 42.85 -6.95
C THR A 999 -18.37 43.09 -6.60
N LEU A 1000 -18.02 44.35 -6.32
CA LEU A 1000 -16.65 44.81 -6.10
C LEU A 1000 -16.49 45.32 -4.66
N THR A 1001 -15.42 44.87 -4.01
CA THR A 1001 -15.06 45.24 -2.63
C THR A 1001 -13.61 45.68 -2.64
N GLY A 1002 -13.30 46.90 -2.21
CA GLY A 1002 -11.95 47.47 -2.18
C GLY A 1002 -11.08 46.86 -1.09
N GLY A 1003 -11.68 46.57 0.06
CA GLY A 1003 -10.99 46.19 1.27
C GLY A 1003 -10.54 47.42 2.07
N ASN A 1004 -9.37 47.33 2.69
CA ASN A 1004 -8.76 48.49 3.34
C ASN A 1004 -7.77 49.12 2.36
N GLY A 1005 -7.74 50.43 2.23
CA GLY A 1005 -6.80 51.05 1.29
C GLY A 1005 -7.31 52.37 0.77
N ALA A 1006 -6.60 52.92 -0.21
CA ALA A 1006 -7.09 53.96 -1.10
C ALA A 1006 -7.32 53.33 -2.46
N ASP A 1007 -8.48 52.72 -2.63
CA ASP A 1007 -8.76 51.82 -3.76
C ASP A 1007 -9.32 52.58 -4.95
N THR A 1008 -9.16 52.02 -6.15
CA THR A 1008 -9.65 52.62 -7.39
C THR A 1008 -10.52 51.62 -8.14
N PHE A 1009 -11.82 51.88 -8.19
CA PHE A 1009 -12.79 51.07 -8.93
C PHE A 1009 -12.89 51.59 -10.36
N ILE A 1010 -12.55 50.76 -11.34
CA ILE A 1010 -12.50 51.14 -12.74
C ILE A 1010 -13.79 50.69 -13.43
N PHE A 1011 -14.46 51.62 -14.10
CA PHE A 1011 -15.64 51.33 -14.93
C PHE A 1011 -15.45 51.85 -16.35
N GLN A 1012 -15.85 51.04 -17.32
CA GLN A 1012 -15.81 51.38 -18.73
C GLN A 1012 -17.22 51.51 -19.30
N PHE A 1013 -17.49 52.60 -20.03
CA PHE A 1013 -18.78 52.81 -20.67
C PHE A 1013 -19.17 51.63 -21.58
N GLY A 1014 -20.36 51.07 -21.32
CA GLY A 1014 -20.90 49.90 -22.02
C GLY A 1014 -20.74 48.56 -21.29
N GLN A 1015 -20.02 48.52 -20.16
CA GLN A 1015 -19.88 47.32 -19.32
C GLN A 1015 -20.96 47.25 -18.24
N SER A 1016 -21.15 48.32 -17.47
CA SER A 1016 -22.14 48.39 -16.37
C SER A 1016 -23.45 49.07 -16.81
N THR A 1017 -24.38 48.28 -17.36
CA THR A 1017 -25.67 48.75 -17.89
C THR A 1017 -26.81 48.65 -16.86
N ILE A 1018 -28.05 49.02 -17.21
CA ILE A 1018 -29.22 48.80 -16.32
C ILE A 1018 -29.42 47.31 -16.01
N SER A 1019 -29.23 46.44 -17.01
CA SER A 1019 -29.45 44.99 -16.87
C SER A 1019 -28.28 44.25 -16.20
N THR A 1020 -27.10 44.85 -16.21
CA THR A 1020 -25.84 44.31 -15.69
C THR A 1020 -25.16 45.37 -14.84
N SER A 1021 -25.85 45.84 -13.79
CA SER A 1021 -25.38 46.97 -13.00
C SER A 1021 -24.41 46.50 -11.93
N ASP A 1022 -23.18 46.99 -12.01
CA ASP A 1022 -22.17 46.70 -11.01
C ASP A 1022 -22.45 47.36 -9.67
N ARG A 1023 -21.89 46.75 -8.63
CA ARG A 1023 -22.06 47.17 -7.26
C ARG A 1023 -20.74 47.26 -6.53
N ILE A 1024 -20.49 48.38 -5.86
CA ILE A 1024 -19.41 48.57 -4.90
C ILE A 1024 -19.97 48.44 -3.48
N ILE A 1025 -19.34 47.64 -2.63
CA ILE A 1025 -19.91 47.35 -1.30
C ILE A 1025 -19.21 48.03 -0.12
N ASP A 1026 -18.09 48.75 -0.30
CA ASP A 1026 -17.32 49.33 0.82
C ASP A 1026 -16.66 50.71 0.55
N PHE A 1027 -17.11 51.42 -0.50
CA PHE A 1027 -16.52 52.69 -0.95
C PHE A 1027 -16.32 53.75 0.16
N ALA A 1028 -15.07 54.17 0.38
CA ALA A 1028 -14.64 55.17 1.34
C ALA A 1028 -14.43 56.57 0.72
N ILE A 1029 -15.30 57.54 1.05
CA ILE A 1029 -15.42 58.88 0.41
C ILE A 1029 -14.14 59.74 0.40
N ASN A 1030 -13.15 59.45 1.26
CA ASN A 1030 -11.92 60.24 1.38
C ASN A 1030 -10.64 59.47 0.99
N SER A 1031 -10.76 58.21 0.59
CA SER A 1031 -9.65 57.32 0.27
C SER A 1031 -9.81 56.77 -1.14
N ASP A 1032 -11.00 56.23 -1.41
CA ASP A 1032 -11.28 55.49 -2.62
C ASP A 1032 -11.72 56.40 -3.76
N LYS A 1033 -11.54 55.88 -4.96
CA LYS A 1033 -11.72 56.58 -6.24
C LYS A 1033 -12.42 55.68 -7.24
N ILE A 1034 -13.05 56.32 -8.20
CA ILE A 1034 -13.71 55.70 -9.33
C ILE A 1034 -13.03 56.23 -10.59
N ASP A 1035 -12.43 55.36 -11.37
CA ASP A 1035 -11.82 55.72 -12.65
C ASP A 1035 -12.76 55.33 -13.78
N LEU A 1036 -12.96 56.26 -14.72
CA LEU A 1036 -13.89 56.07 -15.83
C LEU A 1036 -13.14 55.97 -17.15
N LEU A 1037 -13.43 54.93 -17.92
CA LEU A 1037 -12.88 54.71 -19.26
C LEU A 1037 -13.95 54.90 -20.33
N THR A 1038 -13.56 55.50 -21.46
CA THR A 1038 -14.39 55.59 -22.68
C THR A 1038 -14.78 54.19 -23.14
N GLN A 1039 -15.80 54.06 -23.99
CA GLN A 1039 -16.14 52.77 -24.59
C GLN A 1039 -14.96 52.08 -25.32
N ALA A 1040 -13.96 52.85 -25.77
CA ALA A 1040 -12.73 52.37 -26.37
C ALA A 1040 -11.59 52.10 -25.36
N GLY A 1041 -11.84 52.11 -24.05
CA GLY A 1041 -10.86 51.84 -22.99
C GLY A 1041 -9.90 52.98 -22.64
N ASN A 1042 -10.03 54.16 -23.26
CA ASN A 1042 -9.18 55.32 -22.91
C ASN A 1042 -9.69 56.05 -21.67
N ALA A 1043 -8.79 56.52 -20.80
CA ALA A 1043 -9.14 57.34 -19.64
C ALA A 1043 -9.99 58.56 -20.02
N THR A 1044 -11.10 58.76 -19.30
CA THR A 1044 -11.96 59.93 -19.49
C THR A 1044 -11.55 61.04 -18.54
N SER A 1045 -11.85 62.28 -18.92
CA SER A 1045 -11.81 63.36 -17.94
C SER A 1045 -13.00 63.19 -17.00
N ALA A 1046 -12.74 63.31 -15.70
CA ALA A 1046 -13.78 63.21 -14.71
C ALA A 1046 -14.96 64.20 -15.00
N PRO A 1047 -16.21 63.84 -14.64
CA PRO A 1047 -17.38 64.61 -14.99
C PRO A 1047 -17.24 66.09 -14.62
N SER A 1048 -17.64 66.98 -15.53
CA SER A 1048 -17.48 68.43 -15.40
C SER A 1048 -18.30 69.03 -14.24
N SER A 1049 -19.35 68.33 -13.81
CA SER A 1049 -20.12 68.67 -12.62
C SER A 1049 -20.76 67.43 -11.99
N PHE A 1050 -20.83 67.42 -10.66
CA PHE A 1050 -21.53 66.40 -9.90
C PHE A 1050 -22.72 67.04 -9.18
N SER A 1051 -23.91 66.51 -9.42
CA SER A 1051 -25.14 66.95 -8.74
C SER A 1051 -25.61 65.88 -7.77
N ARG A 1052 -26.19 66.28 -6.63
CA ARG A 1052 -26.89 65.33 -5.77
C ARG A 1052 -28.39 65.49 -6.01
N ALA A 1053 -29.07 64.41 -6.38
CA ALA A 1053 -30.52 64.40 -6.45
C ALA A 1053 -31.11 64.22 -5.03
N ALA A 1054 -32.36 64.62 -4.82
CA ALA A 1054 -33.04 64.35 -3.55
C ALA A 1054 -33.23 62.83 -3.34
N ASN A 1055 -33.37 62.40 -2.08
CA ASN A 1055 -33.68 61.01 -1.77
C ASN A 1055 -34.95 60.58 -2.53
N SER A 1056 -34.85 59.54 -3.34
CA SER A 1056 -35.94 59.02 -4.15
C SER A 1056 -36.68 57.90 -3.40
N THR A 1057 -38.00 57.86 -3.56
CA THR A 1057 -38.86 56.83 -2.97
C THR A 1057 -39.36 55.82 -4.02
N VAL A 1058 -38.73 55.78 -5.19
CA VAL A 1058 -39.10 54.89 -6.30
C VAL A 1058 -38.95 53.41 -5.96
N THR A 1059 -39.76 52.56 -6.60
CA THR A 1059 -39.81 51.11 -6.37
C THR A 1059 -39.10 50.30 -7.45
N THR A 1060 -38.65 50.92 -8.54
CA THR A 1060 -37.95 50.25 -9.65
C THR A 1060 -36.76 51.09 -10.13
N LEU A 1061 -35.71 50.43 -10.62
CA LEU A 1061 -34.48 51.07 -11.08
C LEU A 1061 -34.73 51.97 -12.29
N GLN A 1062 -35.60 51.55 -13.20
CA GLN A 1062 -36.02 52.35 -14.34
C GLN A 1062 -36.67 53.67 -13.93
N ASN A 1063 -37.46 53.68 -12.84
CA ASN A 1063 -38.10 54.91 -12.35
C ASN A 1063 -37.10 55.87 -11.70
N LEU A 1064 -36.07 55.34 -11.03
CA LEU A 1064 -34.96 56.12 -10.50
C LEU A 1064 -34.25 56.88 -11.62
N ILE A 1065 -33.83 56.16 -12.66
CA ILE A 1065 -33.09 56.72 -13.81
C ILE A 1065 -33.95 57.78 -14.51
N ASN A 1066 -35.21 57.48 -14.77
CA ASN A 1066 -36.14 58.42 -15.39
C ASN A 1066 -36.28 59.72 -14.57
N GLN A 1067 -36.18 59.66 -13.23
CA GLN A 1067 -36.25 60.84 -12.37
C GLN A 1067 -34.97 61.71 -12.43
N VAL A 1068 -33.82 61.09 -12.69
CA VAL A 1068 -32.52 61.78 -12.76
C VAL A 1068 -32.28 62.42 -14.14
N PHE A 1069 -32.74 61.80 -15.24
CA PHE A 1069 -32.31 62.15 -16.61
C PHE A 1069 -33.37 62.80 -17.54
N THR A 1070 -34.52 63.28 -17.07
CA THR A 1070 -35.63 63.71 -17.99
C THR A 1070 -35.24 64.69 -19.11
N ASP A 1071 -35.82 64.46 -20.30
CA ASP A 1071 -35.41 64.88 -21.67
C ASP A 1071 -35.77 66.31 -22.16
N ALA A 1072 -35.48 66.55 -23.45
CA ALA A 1072 -35.63 67.82 -24.18
C ALA A 1072 -37.06 68.34 -24.43
N ASN A 1073 -38.15 67.67 -24.02
CA ASN A 1073 -39.53 68.18 -24.21
C ASN A 1073 -40.48 68.11 -23.00
N GLY A 1074 -39.93 67.86 -21.81
CA GLY A 1074 -40.26 68.71 -20.68
C GLY A 1074 -41.38 68.33 -19.73
N ALA A 1075 -41.32 69.07 -18.62
CA ALA A 1075 -42.28 69.22 -17.53
C ALA A 1075 -42.33 68.09 -16.48
N ILE A 1076 -41.40 68.17 -15.52
CA ILE A 1076 -41.76 68.29 -14.09
C ILE A 1076 -40.73 69.16 -13.36
N THR A 1077 -41.20 70.22 -12.74
CA THR A 1077 -40.44 71.15 -11.89
C THR A 1077 -39.85 70.42 -10.68
N GLY A 1078 -38.52 70.34 -10.60
CA GLY A 1078 -37.78 69.74 -9.47
C GLY A 1078 -36.69 68.73 -9.85
N ASN A 1079 -36.62 68.29 -11.11
CA ASN A 1079 -35.57 67.39 -11.60
C ASN A 1079 -34.27 68.12 -11.96
N GLN A 1080 -33.13 67.52 -11.61
CA GLN A 1080 -31.79 68.02 -11.87
C GLN A 1080 -31.39 67.60 -13.29
N GLY A 1081 -31.50 68.49 -14.29
CA GLY A 1081 -31.01 68.16 -15.64
C GLY A 1081 -29.50 67.94 -15.60
N LEU A 1082 -29.04 66.70 -15.80
CA LEU A 1082 -27.63 66.41 -15.99
C LEU A 1082 -27.23 66.84 -17.40
N GLY A 1083 -26.25 67.75 -17.50
CA GLY A 1083 -25.65 68.13 -18.78
C GLY A 1083 -24.65 67.08 -19.28
N VAL A 1084 -24.21 67.23 -20.53
CA VAL A 1084 -23.13 66.42 -21.15
C VAL A 1084 -21.92 66.31 -20.19
N ASN A 1085 -21.37 65.11 -20.00
CA ASN A 1085 -20.28 64.83 -19.06
C ASN A 1085 -20.58 65.25 -17.61
N SER A 1086 -21.77 64.93 -17.09
CA SER A 1086 -22.16 65.18 -15.69
C SER A 1086 -22.61 63.89 -15.03
N ALA A 1087 -22.46 63.83 -13.70
CA ALA A 1087 -22.89 62.68 -12.89
C ALA A 1087 -23.86 63.12 -11.78
N ALA A 1088 -24.76 62.21 -11.38
CA ALA A 1088 -25.59 62.38 -10.20
C ALA A 1088 -25.41 61.26 -9.19
N LEU A 1089 -25.41 61.62 -7.91
CA LEU A 1089 -25.63 60.67 -6.82
C LEU A 1089 -27.07 60.74 -6.34
N VAL A 1090 -27.70 59.58 -6.18
CA VAL A 1090 -29.08 59.45 -5.72
C VAL A 1090 -29.18 58.42 -4.61
N GLN A 1091 -29.85 58.77 -3.52
CA GLN A 1091 -30.16 57.81 -2.46
C GLN A 1091 -31.60 57.33 -2.62
N VAL A 1092 -31.83 56.01 -2.62
CA VAL A 1092 -33.15 55.38 -2.66
C VAL A 1092 -33.46 54.73 -1.32
N THR A 1093 -34.62 55.04 -0.75
CA THR A 1093 -35.00 54.59 0.59
C THR A 1093 -35.98 53.42 0.61
N THR A 1094 -36.47 52.98 -0.54
CA THR A 1094 -37.50 51.93 -0.65
C THR A 1094 -36.86 50.55 -0.78
N SER A 1095 -37.26 49.60 0.06
CA SER A 1095 -36.56 48.32 0.28
C SER A 1095 -36.26 47.48 -0.97
N ALA A 1096 -37.06 47.59 -2.03
CA ALA A 1096 -36.87 46.79 -3.25
C ALA A 1096 -35.59 47.14 -4.05
N ILE A 1097 -35.15 48.40 -3.97
CA ILE A 1097 -33.95 48.93 -4.64
C ILE A 1097 -33.26 49.97 -3.74
N ALA A 1098 -33.26 49.73 -2.43
CA ALA A 1098 -32.68 50.66 -1.47
C ALA A 1098 -31.16 50.69 -1.66
N GLY A 1099 -30.57 51.88 -1.68
CA GLY A 1099 -29.15 52.03 -1.94
C GLY A 1099 -28.78 53.44 -2.35
N THR A 1100 -27.50 53.65 -2.63
CA THR A 1100 -27.02 54.90 -3.21
C THR A 1100 -26.48 54.61 -4.59
N TYR A 1101 -26.97 55.31 -5.60
CA TYR A 1101 -26.64 55.07 -6.99
C TYR A 1101 -25.85 56.23 -7.56
N LEU A 1102 -24.74 55.92 -8.20
CA LEU A 1102 -23.99 56.83 -9.05
C LEU A 1102 -24.42 56.60 -10.49
N VAL A 1103 -24.92 57.66 -11.13
CA VAL A 1103 -25.33 57.61 -12.53
C VAL A 1103 -24.58 58.65 -13.33
N ILE A 1104 -23.99 58.23 -14.44
CA ILE A 1104 -23.09 59.06 -15.24
C ILE A 1104 -23.62 59.09 -16.67
N ASN A 1105 -23.86 60.31 -17.17
CA ASN A 1105 -24.24 60.54 -18.56
C ASN A 1105 -22.98 60.52 -19.44
N ASP A 1106 -23.06 59.80 -20.55
CA ASP A 1106 -22.11 59.86 -21.64
C ASP A 1106 -22.16 61.22 -22.36
N SER A 1107 -21.52 61.32 -23.52
CA SER A 1107 -21.50 62.58 -24.28
C SER A 1107 -22.84 62.93 -24.98
N THR A 1108 -23.89 62.14 -24.79
CA THR A 1108 -25.18 62.21 -25.49
C THR A 1108 -26.31 62.59 -24.54
N ALA A 1109 -27.20 63.50 -24.93
CA ALA A 1109 -28.27 63.96 -24.03
C ALA A 1109 -29.33 62.88 -23.76
N GLY A 1110 -29.56 62.56 -22.48
CA GLY A 1110 -30.60 61.63 -22.00
C GLY A 1110 -30.04 60.22 -21.78
N PHE A 1111 -30.61 59.47 -20.82
CA PHE A 1111 -30.08 58.15 -20.45
C PHE A 1111 -30.32 57.10 -21.54
N GLN A 1112 -29.27 56.48 -22.05
CA GLN A 1112 -29.29 55.33 -22.94
C GLN A 1112 -28.58 54.13 -22.29
N SER A 1113 -29.37 53.07 -22.08
CA SER A 1113 -28.98 51.88 -21.31
C SER A 1113 -27.81 51.09 -21.90
N SER A 1114 -27.43 51.36 -23.14
CA SER A 1114 -26.30 50.72 -23.82
C SER A 1114 -24.95 51.38 -23.57
N ASN A 1115 -24.91 52.61 -23.07
CA ASN A 1115 -23.70 53.43 -23.07
C ASN A 1115 -23.61 54.43 -21.92
N ASP A 1116 -24.63 54.57 -21.08
CA ASP A 1116 -24.49 55.27 -19.80
C ASP A 1116 -24.18 54.31 -18.65
N LEU A 1117 -23.44 54.79 -17.66
CA LEU A 1117 -23.01 53.99 -16.51
C LEU A 1117 -23.97 54.14 -15.34
N LEU A 1118 -24.30 53.00 -14.74
CA LEU A 1118 -25.08 52.89 -13.52
C LEU A 1118 -24.35 51.99 -12.52
N ILE A 1119 -23.94 52.59 -11.40
CA ILE A 1119 -23.18 51.90 -10.35
C ILE A 1119 -23.97 52.00 -9.05
N ASN A 1120 -24.22 50.87 -8.41
CA ASN A 1120 -24.79 50.82 -7.07
C ASN A 1120 -23.67 50.86 -6.03
N ILE A 1121 -23.75 51.75 -5.05
CA ILE A 1121 -22.77 51.87 -3.98
C ILE A 1121 -23.51 51.63 -2.67
N THR A 1122 -23.33 50.44 -2.11
CA THR A 1122 -24.14 49.95 -0.98
C THR A 1122 -23.48 50.10 0.39
N GLY A 1123 -22.16 50.26 0.49
CA GLY A 1123 -21.47 50.44 1.77
C GLY A 1123 -20.58 51.66 1.84
N PHE A 1124 -21.21 52.84 1.81
CA PHE A 1124 -20.51 54.09 2.09
C PHE A 1124 -19.90 54.10 3.50
N THR A 1125 -18.57 54.26 3.58
CA THR A 1125 -17.89 54.59 4.83
C THR A 1125 -17.51 56.08 4.83
N GLY A 1126 -18.06 56.84 5.80
CA GLY A 1126 -17.89 58.30 5.90
C GLY A 1126 -19.20 59.09 5.70
N THR A 1127 -19.12 60.42 5.84
CA THR A 1127 -20.29 61.31 5.69
C THR A 1127 -20.21 62.07 4.37
N LEU A 1128 -21.23 61.93 3.52
CA LEU A 1128 -21.37 62.77 2.33
C LEU A 1128 -21.44 64.27 2.73
N PRO A 1129 -20.63 65.16 2.12
CA PRO A 1129 -20.64 66.57 2.48
C PRO A 1129 -22.03 67.21 2.31
N ALA A 1130 -22.49 67.93 3.33
CA ALA A 1130 -23.78 68.62 3.31
C ALA A 1130 -23.69 69.95 2.51
N LEU A 1131 -24.59 70.11 1.53
CA LEU A 1131 -25.01 71.37 0.89
C LEU A 1131 -24.00 72.14 0.00
N GLY A 1132 -23.16 71.45 -0.79
CA GLY A 1132 -22.36 72.10 -1.84
C GLY A 1132 -22.05 71.17 -3.02
N ASN A 1133 -21.60 71.74 -4.14
CA ASN A 1133 -21.07 70.99 -5.29
C ASN A 1133 -20.04 69.98 -4.79
N ILE A 1134 -20.26 68.70 -5.08
CA ILE A 1134 -19.28 67.66 -4.76
C ILE A 1134 -18.07 67.91 -5.66
N PRO A 1135 -16.88 68.22 -5.11
CA PRO A 1135 -15.67 68.39 -5.91
C PRO A 1135 -15.40 67.07 -6.65
N VAL A 1136 -15.14 67.17 -7.95
CA VAL A 1136 -14.89 66.02 -8.83
C VAL A 1136 -13.84 65.06 -8.24
N GLY A 1137 -12.80 65.62 -7.61
CA GLY A 1137 -11.68 64.87 -7.01
C GLY A 1137 -11.99 64.08 -5.73
N ASN A 1138 -13.22 64.13 -5.20
CA ASN A 1138 -13.62 63.31 -4.05
C ASN A 1138 -14.16 61.93 -4.46
N PHE A 1139 -14.45 61.72 -5.75
CA PHE A 1139 -14.99 60.44 -6.25
C PHE A 1139 -14.28 59.94 -7.49
N PHE A 1140 -13.71 60.82 -8.31
CA PHE A 1140 -13.07 60.45 -9.57
C PHE A 1140 -11.64 60.99 -9.64
N VAL A 1141 -10.75 60.28 -10.33
CA VAL A 1141 -9.41 60.78 -10.69
C VAL A 1141 -9.31 61.09 -12.17
#